data_AF-S7HM36-F1
#
_entry.id   AF-S7HM36-F1
#
_cell.length_a   1.000
_cell.length_b   1.000
_cell.length_c   1.000
_cell.angle_alpha   90.00
_cell.angle_beta   90.00
_cell.angle_gamma   90.00
#
_symmetry.space_group_name_H-M   'P 1'
#
loop_
_entity.id
_entity.type
_entity.pdbx_description
1 polymer ?
#
loop_
_entity_poly.entity_id
_entity_poly.type
_entity_poly.pdbx_seq_one_letter_code
_entity_poly.pdbx_strand_id
1 'polypeptide(L)'
;MNKRSMLAMILAVFIGLVCALGMCVQRNAIENESTTVEQAMDYDAIVVMARNDGYDLDTALQMCRDAGVTSFTIYDTTLNKLTQRGELSLVTKLGADLYYPQFGITDKSYDYYLIGKPQGQTDLYFDEVVSDLKTRLGDDKVKIMSHGPYRIVGIQGVMPGLGDVNLGILSADAKTISDHGFHVILRPTNYSNPTKEQVAHFFDRVDQIKNVSGIMFVGKEVLGYTPVNAERKTMLDYTADNLNDRDIPFYMIESVNQLQYNQQDGMYDLAGLVHYRTARVYAMAKEELEKITPEEAAMRFYISDLERNARVNLYPLYKKPLHGMNLTQTNLSYVKMVSQKLTDRGYTLGRASIMPAYYPNRLLLAITAAAAACGFVFVLNLLLPLTDRKNYILMGLGIVCAVIGAIVAKGALFLQVWAIGCATAAPTAAILLALDHWKKMKITKKLGYGRVVRDGTIGLFFAVAVAMIGGLYIAAMLGNIRFFMEFDFYRGVKLTFILPLILVAIGYLRRFPLMGQTIASPEDLKVFVKDFLNIPIKMGTILILAVLALAGVIFVGRSGHTAGVPVPGVEVAMRRFLENVLYARPREKEFLIGHPASTSWSLRCTVNGRSCCTSSWSSPLPSASALWSKPSPISARLSSCPSSAASTAG
;
A
#
# COMPACT_ATOMS: atom_id res chain seq x y z
N MET A 1 -42.67 6.59 -14.16
CA MET A 1 -41.56 6.06 -14.99
C MET A 1 -41.92 4.63 -15.38
N ASN A 2 -42.62 4.42 -16.50
CA ASN A 2 -42.99 3.09 -16.98
C ASN A 2 -42.37 2.85 -18.37
N LYS A 3 -41.03 2.88 -18.43
CA LYS A 3 -40.27 2.54 -19.63
C LYS A 3 -39.77 1.11 -19.49
N ARG A 4 -40.10 0.23 -20.44
CA ARG A 4 -39.65 -1.17 -20.43
C ARG A 4 -38.11 -1.26 -20.42
N SER A 5 -37.44 -0.30 -21.08
CA SER A 5 -35.98 -0.18 -21.10
C SER A 5 -35.35 0.02 -19.71
N MET A 6 -36.01 0.72 -18.79
CA MET A 6 -35.50 0.96 -17.44
C MET A 6 -35.54 -0.30 -16.58
N LEU A 7 -36.62 -1.09 -16.70
CA LEU A 7 -36.73 -2.37 -16.02
C LEU A 7 -35.66 -3.36 -16.51
N ALA A 8 -35.41 -3.38 -17.82
CA ALA A 8 -34.34 -4.20 -18.40
C ALA A 8 -32.95 -3.83 -17.86
N MET A 9 -32.64 -2.53 -17.73
CA MET A 9 -31.36 -2.08 -17.15
C MET A 9 -31.21 -2.48 -15.68
N ILE A 10 -32.28 -2.32 -14.88
CA ILE A 10 -32.26 -2.73 -13.46
C ILE A 10 -32.05 -4.23 -13.34
N LEU A 11 -32.73 -5.03 -14.17
CA LEU A 11 -32.54 -6.48 -14.19
C LEU A 11 -31.10 -6.85 -14.58
N ALA A 12 -30.53 -6.19 -15.59
CA ALA A 12 -29.15 -6.41 -15.99
C ALA A 12 -28.16 -6.09 -14.85
N VAL A 13 -28.36 -4.97 -14.13
CA VAL A 13 -27.57 -4.63 -12.94
C VAL A 13 -27.74 -5.67 -11.83
N PHE A 14 -28.93 -6.21 -11.64
CA PHE A 14 -29.12 -7.28 -10.65
C PHE A 14 -28.38 -8.58 -11.02
N ILE A 15 -28.44 -8.98 -12.29
CA ILE A 15 -27.70 -10.15 -12.79
C ILE A 15 -26.19 -9.96 -12.61
N GLY A 16 -25.67 -8.79 -12.97
CA GLY A 16 -24.25 -8.47 -12.79
C GLY A 16 -23.83 -8.47 -11.32
N LEU A 17 -24.71 -8.05 -10.39
CA LEU A 17 -24.45 -8.10 -8.95
C LEU A 17 -24.28 -9.54 -8.45
N VAL A 18 -25.11 -10.48 -8.91
CA VAL A 18 -24.95 -11.90 -8.55
C VAL A 18 -23.60 -12.44 -9.04
N CYS A 19 -23.21 -12.11 -10.28
CA CYS A 19 -21.90 -12.49 -10.81
C CYS A 19 -20.73 -11.84 -10.04
N ALA A 20 -20.86 -10.55 -9.70
CA ALA A 20 -19.87 -9.81 -8.93
C ALA A 20 -19.68 -10.43 -7.53
N LEU A 21 -20.77 -10.78 -6.84
CA LEU A 21 -20.73 -11.47 -5.56
C LEU A 21 -20.00 -12.82 -5.67
N GLY A 22 -20.29 -13.61 -6.70
CA GLY A 22 -19.58 -14.88 -6.94
C GLY A 22 -18.07 -14.70 -7.07
N MET A 23 -17.62 -13.68 -7.83
CA MET A 23 -16.19 -13.36 -7.96
C MET A 23 -15.57 -12.83 -6.67
N CYS A 24 -16.30 -12.03 -5.89
CA CYS A 24 -15.85 -11.55 -4.57
C CYS A 24 -15.72 -12.70 -3.55
N VAL A 25 -16.61 -13.70 -3.59
CA VAL A 25 -16.51 -14.89 -2.74
C VAL A 25 -15.29 -15.74 -3.12
N GLN A 26 -15.05 -15.94 -4.42
CA GLN A 26 -13.84 -16.63 -4.91
C GLN A 26 -12.58 -15.91 -4.42
N ARG A 27 -12.56 -14.58 -4.54
CA ARG A 27 -11.47 -13.75 -4.02
C ARG A 27 -11.27 -13.94 -2.52
N ASN A 28 -12.33 -13.84 -1.73
CA ASN A 28 -12.26 -13.99 -0.28
C ASN A 28 -11.76 -15.40 0.11
N ALA A 29 -12.09 -16.45 -0.64
CA ALA A 29 -11.55 -17.78 -0.40
C ALA A 29 -10.02 -17.82 -0.56
N ILE A 30 -9.50 -17.24 -1.65
CA ILE A 30 -8.05 -17.17 -1.92
C ILE A 30 -7.31 -16.36 -0.84
N GLU A 31 -7.89 -15.25 -0.39
CA GLU A 31 -7.31 -14.44 0.69
C GLU A 31 -7.20 -15.22 2.01
N ASN A 32 -8.22 -16.03 2.34
CA ASN A 32 -8.26 -16.82 3.57
C ASN A 32 -7.36 -18.06 3.52
N GLU A 33 -6.95 -18.53 2.34
CA GLU A 33 -5.97 -19.62 2.20
C GLU A 33 -4.53 -19.14 2.47
N SER A 34 -4.27 -17.84 2.34
CA SER A 34 -2.93 -17.25 2.45
C SER A 34 -2.77 -16.51 3.78
N THR A 35 -2.62 -17.22 4.90
CA THR A 35 -2.56 -16.65 6.26
C THR A 35 -1.25 -16.89 7.01
N THR A 36 -0.23 -17.46 6.36
CA THR A 36 1.08 -17.68 6.98
C THR A 36 1.98 -16.47 6.75
N VAL A 37 2.47 -15.87 7.84
CA VAL A 37 3.35 -14.71 7.83
C VAL A 37 4.77 -15.11 8.18
N GLU A 38 5.72 -14.66 7.37
CA GLU A 38 7.15 -14.86 7.57
C GLU A 38 7.77 -13.64 8.25
N GLN A 39 8.32 -13.86 9.44
CA GLN A 39 8.94 -12.82 10.27
C GLN A 39 10.45 -12.90 10.02
N ALA A 40 11.00 -11.91 9.30
CA ALA A 40 12.36 -11.93 8.76
C ALA A 40 13.26 -10.86 9.38
N MET A 41 14.50 -11.23 9.71
CA MET A 41 15.53 -10.31 10.19
C MET A 41 16.84 -10.48 9.40
N ASP A 42 17.69 -9.46 9.41
CA ASP A 42 19.04 -9.55 8.84
C ASP A 42 19.96 -10.36 9.76
N TYR A 43 20.50 -11.47 9.24
CA TYR A 43 21.37 -12.36 10.02
C TYR A 43 22.62 -11.64 10.52
N ASP A 44 23.32 -10.91 9.64
CA ASP A 44 24.58 -10.24 9.99
C ASP A 44 24.34 -9.19 11.08
N ALA A 45 23.23 -8.45 10.95
CA ALA A 45 22.86 -7.41 11.90
C ALA A 45 22.53 -7.99 13.29
N ILE A 46 21.84 -9.13 13.36
CA ILE A 46 21.53 -9.82 14.62
C ILE A 46 22.79 -10.38 15.27
N VAL A 47 23.67 -11.03 14.51
CA VAL A 47 24.92 -11.59 15.04
C VAL A 47 25.78 -10.50 15.68
N VAL A 48 25.93 -9.36 15.00
CA VAL A 48 26.72 -8.23 15.52
C VAL A 48 26.05 -7.60 16.74
N MET A 49 24.74 -7.36 16.69
CA MET A 49 23.99 -6.76 17.80
C MET A 49 24.06 -7.64 19.06
N ALA A 50 23.80 -8.93 18.92
CA ALA A 50 23.78 -9.86 20.04
C ALA A 50 25.18 -10.02 20.66
N ARG A 51 26.23 -10.11 19.84
CA ARG A 51 27.61 -10.17 20.31
C ARG A 51 28.01 -8.90 21.07
N ASN A 52 27.59 -7.72 20.62
CA ASN A 52 27.85 -6.46 21.31
C ASN A 52 27.16 -6.38 22.69
N ASP A 53 26.00 -7.01 22.83
CA ASP A 53 25.28 -7.14 24.12
C ASP A 53 25.78 -8.31 24.98
N GLY A 54 26.77 -9.08 24.51
CA GLY A 54 27.40 -10.17 25.25
C GLY A 54 26.73 -11.54 25.11
N TYR A 55 25.82 -11.73 24.16
CA TYR A 55 25.19 -13.01 23.87
C TYR A 55 26.03 -13.83 22.87
N ASP A 56 26.09 -15.14 23.08
CA ASP A 56 26.56 -16.09 22.07
C ASP A 56 25.50 -16.30 20.97
N LEU A 57 25.91 -16.93 19.87
CA LEU A 57 25.06 -17.12 18.69
C LEU A 57 23.84 -17.99 18.99
N ASP A 58 24.01 -19.09 19.71
CA ASP A 58 22.93 -20.05 19.96
C ASP A 58 21.86 -19.42 20.86
N THR A 59 22.29 -18.70 21.90
CA THR A 59 21.39 -17.91 22.75
C THR A 59 20.67 -16.83 21.94
N ALA A 60 21.36 -16.10 21.08
CA ALA A 60 20.75 -15.05 20.26
C ALA A 60 19.69 -15.61 19.30
N LEU A 61 19.99 -16.71 18.63
CA LEU A 61 19.06 -17.39 17.74
C LEU A 61 17.85 -17.96 18.50
N GLN A 62 18.05 -18.52 19.69
CA GLN A 62 16.94 -18.96 20.54
C GLN A 62 16.04 -17.77 20.95
N MET A 63 16.62 -16.63 21.34
CA MET A 63 15.84 -15.42 21.64
C MET A 63 15.04 -14.92 20.43
N CYS A 64 15.60 -15.01 19.21
CA CYS A 64 14.88 -14.69 17.97
C CYS A 64 13.67 -15.63 17.77
N ARG A 65 13.85 -16.94 17.99
CA ARG A 65 12.78 -17.93 17.90
C ARG A 65 11.67 -17.63 18.91
N ASP A 66 12.02 -17.29 20.15
CA ASP A 66 11.07 -16.95 21.21
C ASP A 66 10.30 -15.64 20.96
N ALA A 67 10.87 -14.74 20.15
CA ALA A 67 10.20 -13.54 19.66
C ALA A 67 9.28 -13.81 18.44
N GLY A 68 9.32 -15.02 17.89
CA GLY A 68 8.53 -15.39 16.72
C GLY A 68 9.20 -15.07 15.38
N VAL A 69 10.51 -14.85 15.34
CA VAL A 69 11.28 -14.80 14.08
C VAL A 69 11.26 -16.18 13.44
N THR A 70 10.96 -16.24 12.14
CA THR A 70 10.86 -17.51 11.39
C THR A 70 11.96 -17.66 10.35
N SER A 71 12.57 -16.56 9.93
CA SER A 71 13.51 -16.52 8.81
C SER A 71 14.59 -15.48 8.99
N PHE A 72 15.72 -15.71 8.33
CA PHE A 72 16.80 -14.74 8.24
C PHE A 72 17.10 -14.41 6.79
N THR A 73 17.30 -13.13 6.51
CA THR A 73 17.79 -12.66 5.22
C THR A 73 19.31 -12.67 5.18
N ILE A 74 19.89 -13.17 4.09
CA ILE A 74 21.34 -13.18 3.87
C ILE A 74 21.66 -12.42 2.59
N TYR A 75 22.59 -11.48 2.70
CA TYR A 75 23.04 -10.63 1.60
C TYR A 75 24.31 -11.17 0.97
N ASP A 76 24.69 -10.60 -0.16
CA ASP A 76 26.06 -10.71 -0.61
C ASP A 76 27.00 -10.19 0.49
N THR A 77 27.98 -11.04 0.82
CA THR A 77 29.07 -10.67 1.71
C THR A 77 30.10 -9.82 0.96
N THR A 78 30.94 -9.12 1.71
CA THR A 78 32.07 -8.36 1.18
C THR A 78 33.32 -8.70 1.96
N LEU A 79 34.49 -8.42 1.38
CA LEU A 79 35.76 -8.60 2.08
C LEU A 79 35.80 -7.78 3.38
N ASN A 80 35.25 -6.56 3.37
CA ASN A 80 35.13 -5.73 4.57
C ASN A 80 34.29 -6.39 5.66
N LYS A 81 33.15 -7.00 5.32
CA LYS A 81 32.32 -7.71 6.32
C LYS A 81 33.03 -8.91 6.92
N LEU A 82 33.69 -9.73 6.09
CA LEU A 82 34.36 -10.94 6.57
C LEU A 82 35.61 -10.65 7.40
N THR A 83 36.35 -9.61 7.04
CA THR A 83 37.48 -9.12 7.84
C THR A 83 37.03 -8.52 9.17
N GLN A 84 35.92 -7.77 9.20
CA GLN A 84 35.34 -7.24 10.44
C GLN A 84 34.77 -8.34 11.36
N ARG A 85 34.22 -9.42 10.80
CA ARG A 85 33.80 -10.61 11.56
C ARG A 85 34.97 -11.41 12.13
N GLY A 86 36.17 -11.25 11.56
CA GLY A 86 37.37 -12.01 11.92
C GLY A 86 37.45 -13.40 11.26
N GLU A 87 36.63 -13.67 10.24
CA GLU A 87 36.62 -14.97 9.55
C GLU A 87 37.75 -15.07 8.50
N LEU A 88 38.17 -13.93 7.93
CA LEU A 88 39.26 -13.84 6.97
C LEU A 88 40.19 -12.68 7.32
N SER A 89 41.46 -12.80 6.95
CA SER A 89 42.45 -11.72 7.11
C SER A 89 42.92 -11.23 5.76
N LEU A 90 42.81 -9.92 5.52
CA LEU A 90 43.33 -9.27 4.32
C LEU A 90 44.59 -8.48 4.68
N VAL A 91 45.72 -8.79 4.05
CA VAL A 91 47.03 -8.24 4.38
C VAL A 91 47.60 -7.51 3.16
N THR A 92 48.21 -6.35 3.35
CA THR A 92 48.90 -5.62 2.26
C THR A 92 50.27 -6.22 1.97
N LYS A 93 50.85 -5.91 0.80
CA LYS A 93 52.26 -6.23 0.48
C LYS A 93 53.22 -5.93 1.64
N LEU A 94 53.17 -4.70 2.15
CA LEU A 94 54.04 -4.25 3.25
C LEU A 94 53.70 -4.95 4.57
N GLY A 95 52.41 -5.15 4.86
CA GLY A 95 51.97 -5.81 6.10
C GLY A 95 52.42 -7.26 6.18
N ALA A 96 52.40 -7.97 5.04
CA ALA A 96 52.85 -9.36 4.97
C ALA A 96 54.35 -9.47 5.28
N ASP A 97 55.18 -8.56 4.74
CA ASP A 97 56.62 -8.56 4.98
C ASP A 97 57.00 -8.18 6.41
N LEU A 98 56.36 -7.15 6.98
CA LEU A 98 56.73 -6.59 8.27
C LEU A 98 56.19 -7.41 9.46
N TYR A 99 54.94 -7.85 9.37
CA TYR A 99 54.25 -8.45 10.51
C TYR A 99 54.04 -9.96 10.36
N TYR A 100 54.09 -10.48 9.13
CA TYR A 100 53.79 -11.89 8.85
C TYR A 100 54.80 -12.59 7.91
N PRO A 101 56.12 -12.46 8.13
CA PRO A 101 57.13 -13.07 7.26
C PRO A 101 57.01 -14.60 7.16
N GLN A 102 56.39 -15.24 8.16
CA GLN A 102 56.09 -16.68 8.16
C GLN A 102 55.20 -17.15 7.01
N PHE A 103 54.47 -16.26 6.34
CA PHE A 103 53.67 -16.62 5.17
C PHE A 103 54.52 -16.83 3.91
N GLY A 104 55.79 -16.41 3.90
CA GLY A 104 56.74 -16.72 2.82
C GLY A 104 56.30 -16.25 1.43
N ILE A 105 55.55 -15.14 1.35
CA ILE A 105 54.98 -14.64 0.09
C ILE A 105 56.10 -14.06 -0.78
N THR A 106 56.50 -14.80 -1.82
CA THR A 106 57.57 -14.39 -2.75
C THR A 106 57.06 -13.61 -3.96
N ASP A 107 55.88 -13.96 -4.49
CA ASP A 107 55.26 -13.28 -5.64
C ASP A 107 54.51 -12.03 -5.14
N LYS A 108 55.16 -10.87 -5.29
CA LYS A 108 54.65 -9.57 -4.84
C LYS A 108 53.90 -8.79 -5.91
N SER A 109 53.44 -9.45 -6.97
CA SER A 109 52.69 -8.80 -8.05
C SER A 109 51.29 -8.31 -7.60
N TYR A 110 50.70 -8.94 -6.58
CA TYR A 110 49.34 -8.65 -6.07
C TYR A 110 49.31 -7.66 -4.91
N ASP A 111 48.36 -6.72 -4.94
CA ASP A 111 48.21 -5.60 -4.00
C ASP A 111 47.85 -6.04 -2.58
N TYR A 112 47.02 -7.09 -2.47
CA TYR A 112 46.57 -7.65 -1.21
C TYR A 112 46.67 -9.18 -1.21
N TYR A 113 46.82 -9.75 -0.02
CA TYR A 113 46.85 -11.19 0.22
C TYR A 113 45.75 -11.56 1.19
N LEU A 114 44.81 -12.38 0.73
CA LEU A 114 43.79 -12.97 1.57
C LEU A 114 44.34 -14.23 2.21
N ILE A 115 44.32 -14.27 3.54
CA ILE A 115 44.81 -15.39 4.34
C ILE A 115 43.62 -16.10 4.95
N GLY A 116 43.49 -17.39 4.63
CA GLY A 116 42.51 -18.30 5.23
C GLY A 116 43.08 -19.09 6.41
N LYS A 117 42.26 -19.97 6.99
CA LYS A 117 42.72 -20.91 8.02
C LYS A 117 43.78 -21.86 7.44
N PRO A 118 44.70 -22.40 8.27
CA PRO A 118 45.71 -23.35 7.82
C PRO A 118 45.10 -24.54 7.09
N GLN A 119 45.78 -25.09 6.08
CA GLN A 119 45.30 -26.17 5.19
C GLN A 119 44.79 -27.41 5.95
N GLY A 120 45.36 -27.71 7.13
CA GLY A 120 44.91 -28.81 7.99
C GLY A 120 43.62 -28.56 8.78
N GLN A 121 43.09 -27.33 8.75
CA GLN A 121 41.82 -26.96 9.37
C GLN A 121 40.74 -26.78 8.31
N THR A 122 39.51 -27.13 8.64
CA THR A 122 38.34 -26.85 7.80
C THR A 122 38.09 -25.35 7.77
N ASP A 123 38.11 -24.76 6.58
CA ASP A 123 37.75 -23.38 6.34
C ASP A 123 36.42 -23.36 5.58
N LEU A 124 35.38 -22.83 6.20
CA LEU A 124 34.03 -22.83 5.65
C LEU A 124 33.81 -21.72 4.61
N TYR A 125 34.68 -20.71 4.57
CA TYR A 125 34.47 -19.48 3.82
C TYR A 125 35.49 -19.27 2.70
N PHE A 126 36.74 -19.69 2.92
CA PHE A 126 37.85 -19.34 2.02
C PHE A 126 37.62 -19.78 0.58
N ASP A 127 37.23 -21.03 0.34
CA ASP A 127 37.08 -21.56 -1.03
C ASP A 127 35.93 -20.86 -1.79
N GLU A 128 34.81 -20.57 -1.11
CA GLU A 128 33.68 -19.83 -1.69
C GLU A 128 34.07 -18.40 -2.04
N VAL A 129 34.77 -17.72 -1.13
CA VAL A 129 35.24 -16.35 -1.33
C VAL A 129 36.22 -16.27 -2.50
N VAL A 130 37.12 -17.24 -2.63
CA VAL A 130 38.05 -17.30 -3.77
C VAL A 130 37.30 -17.52 -5.08
N SER A 131 36.30 -18.40 -5.08
CA SER A 131 35.45 -18.60 -6.26
C SER A 131 34.71 -17.32 -6.64
N ASP A 132 34.16 -16.60 -5.68
CA ASP A 132 33.43 -15.35 -5.90
C ASP A 132 34.33 -14.22 -6.40
N LEU A 133 35.51 -14.11 -5.81
CA LEU A 133 36.52 -13.14 -6.24
C LEU A 133 36.88 -13.36 -7.71
N LYS A 134 37.08 -14.62 -8.13
CA LYS A 134 37.34 -14.94 -9.54
C LYS A 134 36.17 -14.56 -10.44
N THR A 135 34.95 -14.93 -10.05
CA THR A 135 33.71 -14.61 -10.79
C THR A 135 33.49 -13.09 -10.94
N ARG A 136 33.86 -12.30 -9.93
CA ARG A 136 33.63 -10.83 -9.88
C ARG A 136 34.77 -10.00 -10.46
N LEU A 137 36.03 -10.39 -10.22
CA LEU A 137 37.22 -9.61 -10.60
C LEU A 137 37.90 -10.10 -11.89
N GLY A 138 37.71 -11.38 -12.23
CA GLY A 138 38.43 -12.11 -13.27
C GLY A 138 39.56 -12.98 -12.71
N ASP A 139 39.83 -14.09 -13.40
CA ASP A 139 40.91 -15.04 -13.04
C ASP A 139 42.31 -14.43 -13.10
N ASP A 140 42.50 -13.37 -13.89
CA ASP A 140 43.77 -12.65 -14.03
C ASP A 140 44.15 -11.88 -12.76
N LYS A 141 43.15 -11.41 -11.99
CA LYS A 141 43.36 -10.58 -10.80
C LYS A 141 43.39 -11.37 -9.49
N VAL A 142 43.10 -12.68 -9.54
CA VAL A 142 42.95 -13.53 -8.37
C VAL A 142 43.75 -14.81 -8.56
N LYS A 143 44.86 -14.94 -7.83
CA LYS A 143 45.75 -16.10 -7.95
C LYS A 143 45.90 -16.81 -6.62
N ILE A 144 45.64 -18.11 -6.63
CA ILE A 144 45.86 -18.97 -5.47
C ILE A 144 47.37 -19.16 -5.31
N MET A 145 47.86 -18.83 -4.12
CA MET A 145 49.26 -18.90 -3.74
C MET A 145 49.32 -19.80 -2.51
N SER A 146 49.61 -21.09 -2.67
CA SER A 146 49.78 -21.96 -1.49
C SER A 146 51.23 -21.91 -1.04
N HIS A 147 51.48 -21.62 0.24
CA HIS A 147 52.83 -21.68 0.82
C HIS A 147 52.81 -22.39 2.17
N GLY A 148 53.49 -23.54 2.23
CA GLY A 148 53.52 -24.38 3.43
C GLY A 148 52.12 -24.77 3.91
N PRO A 149 51.80 -24.58 5.21
CA PRO A 149 50.50 -24.94 5.77
C PRO A 149 49.41 -23.87 5.53
N TYR A 150 49.67 -22.77 4.81
CA TYR A 150 48.75 -21.64 4.72
C TYR A 150 47.97 -21.60 3.40
N ARG A 151 46.70 -21.20 3.49
CA ARG A 151 45.85 -20.87 2.35
C ARG A 151 45.99 -19.37 2.06
N ILE A 152 46.59 -19.01 0.92
CA ILE A 152 46.81 -17.61 0.55
C ILE A 152 46.30 -17.37 -0.88
N VAL A 153 45.65 -16.23 -1.10
CA VAL A 153 45.27 -15.76 -2.44
C VAL A 153 45.78 -14.35 -2.63
N GLY A 154 46.53 -14.13 -3.71
CA GLY A 154 46.90 -12.81 -4.19
C GLY A 154 45.73 -12.17 -4.95
N ILE A 155 45.39 -10.94 -4.56
CA ILE A 155 44.28 -10.16 -5.13
C ILE A 155 44.80 -8.81 -5.62
N GLN A 156 44.47 -8.47 -6.86
CA GLN A 156 44.76 -7.16 -7.44
C GLN A 156 43.57 -6.22 -7.28
N GLY A 157 43.81 -4.99 -6.81
CA GLY A 157 42.75 -4.01 -6.57
C GLY A 157 43.15 -2.93 -5.58
N VAL A 158 42.22 -2.00 -5.31
CA VAL A 158 42.46 -0.83 -4.45
C VAL A 158 41.30 -0.66 -3.46
N MET A 159 41.63 -0.37 -2.20
CA MET A 159 40.65 -0.04 -1.15
C MET A 159 40.16 1.42 -1.28
N PRO A 160 38.90 1.74 -0.92
CA PRO A 160 37.90 0.85 -0.33
C PRO A 160 37.18 -0.05 -1.34
N GLY A 161 37.29 0.23 -2.65
CA GLY A 161 36.52 -0.45 -3.70
C GLY A 161 36.65 -1.97 -3.70
N LEU A 162 37.85 -2.51 -3.47
CA LEU A 162 38.08 -3.95 -3.35
C LEU A 162 37.35 -4.55 -2.14
N GLY A 163 37.33 -3.82 -1.02
CA GLY A 163 36.69 -4.22 0.23
C GLY A 163 35.17 -4.31 0.13
N ASP A 164 34.57 -3.53 -0.77
CA ASP A 164 33.12 -3.39 -0.98
C ASP A 164 32.60 -4.24 -2.15
N VAL A 165 33.44 -5.07 -2.78
CA VAL A 165 33.01 -6.02 -3.80
C VAL A 165 32.02 -7.01 -3.20
N ASN A 166 30.85 -7.15 -3.81
CA ASN A 166 29.84 -8.14 -3.46
C ASN A 166 30.30 -9.52 -3.94
N LEU A 167 30.67 -10.40 -3.03
CA LEU A 167 31.24 -11.71 -3.35
C LEU A 167 30.12 -12.70 -3.67
N GLY A 168 29.11 -12.77 -2.81
CA GLY A 168 27.98 -13.68 -2.96
C GLY A 168 27.43 -14.05 -1.59
N ILE A 169 26.37 -14.85 -1.57
CA ILE A 169 25.80 -15.41 -0.34
C ILE A 169 26.71 -16.57 0.08
N LEU A 170 27.08 -16.65 1.37
CA LEU A 170 27.92 -17.73 1.89
C LEU A 170 27.07 -18.93 2.33
N SER A 171 27.41 -20.13 1.87
CA SER A 171 26.62 -21.33 2.18
C SER A 171 26.73 -21.70 3.67
N ALA A 172 27.86 -21.41 4.31
CA ALA A 172 28.09 -21.70 5.72
C ALA A 172 27.15 -20.92 6.66
N ASP A 173 26.91 -19.64 6.36
CA ASP A 173 25.96 -18.81 7.13
C ASP A 173 24.52 -19.31 6.91
N ALA A 174 24.17 -19.62 5.67
CA ALA A 174 22.86 -20.17 5.32
C ALA A 174 22.61 -21.54 5.97
N LYS A 175 23.64 -22.38 6.01
CA LYS A 175 23.61 -23.68 6.70
C LYS A 175 23.39 -23.49 8.19
N THR A 176 24.12 -22.57 8.82
CA THR A 176 23.97 -22.25 10.25
C THR A 176 22.53 -21.84 10.58
N ILE A 177 21.91 -20.99 9.75
CA ILE A 177 20.50 -20.59 9.88
C ILE A 177 19.58 -21.81 9.76
N SER A 178 19.79 -22.64 8.74
CA SER A 178 18.96 -23.81 8.46
C SER A 178 19.08 -24.91 9.52
N ASP A 179 20.28 -25.13 10.06
CA ASP A 179 20.56 -26.12 11.11
C ASP A 179 19.89 -25.73 12.43
N HIS A 180 19.71 -24.43 12.68
CA HIS A 180 18.91 -23.89 13.78
C HIS A 180 17.42 -23.86 13.48
N GLY A 181 16.95 -24.42 12.37
CA GLY A 181 15.55 -24.58 12.02
C GLY A 181 14.85 -23.30 11.57
N PHE A 182 15.60 -22.30 11.08
CA PHE A 182 15.04 -21.11 10.45
C PHE A 182 15.01 -21.25 8.93
N HIS A 183 14.16 -20.47 8.27
CA HIS A 183 14.18 -20.33 6.83
C HIS A 183 15.22 -19.31 6.36
N VAL A 184 15.72 -19.48 5.14
CA VAL A 184 16.71 -18.60 4.51
C VAL A 184 16.04 -17.79 3.40
N ILE A 185 16.10 -16.46 3.51
CA ILE A 185 15.70 -15.55 2.43
C ILE A 185 16.98 -15.01 1.76
N LEU A 186 17.12 -15.31 0.47
CA LEU A 186 18.31 -14.94 -0.30
C LEU A 186 18.21 -13.50 -0.79
N ARG A 187 19.29 -12.72 -0.64
CA ARG A 187 19.33 -11.32 -1.08
C ARG A 187 20.54 -10.98 -1.94
N PRO A 188 20.63 -11.55 -3.15
CA PRO A 188 21.75 -11.27 -4.04
C PRO A 188 21.69 -9.87 -4.65
N THR A 189 22.84 -9.37 -5.06
CA THR A 189 22.98 -8.20 -5.93
C THR A 189 23.23 -8.62 -7.38
N ASN A 190 22.80 -7.79 -8.33
CA ASN A 190 23.08 -8.03 -9.74
C ASN A 190 24.58 -7.88 -10.06
N TYR A 191 25.02 -8.45 -11.17
CA TYR A 191 26.34 -8.22 -11.74
C TYR A 191 26.30 -6.98 -12.65
N SER A 192 27.41 -6.22 -12.75
CA SER A 192 27.46 -5.03 -13.60
C SER A 192 27.22 -5.35 -15.10
N ASN A 193 27.63 -6.54 -15.54
CA ASN A 193 27.34 -7.08 -16.85
C ASN A 193 27.10 -8.59 -16.71
N PRO A 194 25.86 -9.01 -16.38
CA PRO A 194 25.60 -10.39 -16.01
C PRO A 194 25.75 -11.33 -17.21
N THR A 195 26.46 -12.45 -17.00
CA THR A 195 26.50 -13.57 -17.94
C THR A 195 25.71 -14.76 -17.39
N LYS A 196 25.36 -15.73 -18.24
CA LYS A 196 24.64 -16.93 -17.81
C LYS A 196 25.46 -17.73 -16.81
N GLU A 197 26.78 -17.80 -16.98
CA GLU A 197 27.70 -18.53 -16.11
C GLU A 197 27.73 -17.92 -14.71
N GLN A 198 27.67 -16.59 -14.59
CA GLN A 198 27.61 -15.91 -13.29
C GLN A 198 26.29 -16.16 -12.57
N VAL A 199 25.17 -16.11 -13.31
CA VAL A 199 23.85 -16.42 -12.76
C VAL A 199 23.77 -17.90 -12.36
N ALA A 200 24.30 -18.81 -13.18
CA ALA A 200 24.40 -20.23 -12.88
C ALA A 200 25.21 -20.47 -11.61
N HIS A 201 26.39 -19.84 -11.49
CA HIS A 201 27.26 -19.95 -10.32
C HIS A 201 26.54 -19.56 -9.01
N PHE A 202 25.70 -18.52 -9.05
CA PHE A 202 24.84 -18.17 -7.91
C PHE A 202 23.85 -19.32 -7.58
N PHE A 203 23.14 -19.84 -8.58
CA PHE A 203 22.14 -20.89 -8.34
C PHE A 203 22.76 -22.25 -7.96
N ASP A 204 23.94 -22.58 -8.46
CA ASP A 204 24.71 -23.76 -8.06
C ASP A 204 25.05 -23.71 -6.56
N ARG A 205 25.30 -22.50 -6.03
CA ARG A 205 25.46 -22.31 -4.59
C ARG A 205 24.14 -22.43 -3.85
N VAL A 206 23.06 -21.88 -4.40
CA VAL A 206 21.72 -21.98 -3.79
C VAL A 206 21.30 -23.44 -3.62
N ASP A 207 21.69 -24.34 -4.52
CA ASP A 207 21.41 -25.78 -4.41
C ASP A 207 22.03 -26.45 -3.18
N GLN A 208 23.06 -25.83 -2.58
CA GLN A 208 23.69 -26.31 -1.35
C GLN A 208 22.97 -25.81 -0.09
N ILE A 209 22.06 -24.83 -0.24
CA ILE A 209 21.36 -24.18 0.86
C ILE A 209 20.02 -24.87 1.12
N LYS A 210 19.80 -25.31 2.36
CA LYS A 210 18.53 -25.90 2.79
C LYS A 210 17.55 -24.83 3.26
N ASN A 211 16.26 -25.14 3.20
CA ASN A 211 15.17 -24.30 3.73
C ASN A 211 15.11 -22.87 3.15
N VAL A 212 15.43 -22.71 1.86
CA VAL A 212 15.23 -21.44 1.16
C VAL A 212 13.73 -21.14 1.06
N SER A 213 13.27 -20.05 1.67
CA SER A 213 11.86 -19.66 1.64
C SER A 213 11.53 -18.79 0.43
N GLY A 214 12.43 -17.90 0.04
CA GLY A 214 12.29 -17.00 -1.10
C GLY A 214 13.54 -16.17 -1.41
N ILE A 215 13.46 -15.36 -2.47
CA ILE A 215 14.54 -14.47 -2.92
C ILE A 215 14.07 -13.01 -2.99
N MET A 216 14.89 -12.07 -2.53
CA MET A 216 14.60 -10.63 -2.52
C MET A 216 15.83 -9.83 -2.94
N PHE A 217 15.81 -9.27 -4.14
CA PHE A 217 16.98 -8.58 -4.71
C PHE A 217 17.34 -7.29 -3.96
N VAL A 218 18.63 -6.94 -4.05
CA VAL A 218 19.20 -5.74 -3.45
C VAL A 218 19.69 -4.80 -4.55
N GLY A 219 19.45 -3.51 -4.37
CA GLY A 219 19.81 -2.48 -5.35
C GLY A 219 18.67 -2.13 -6.29
N LYS A 220 19.02 -1.58 -7.46
CA LYS A 220 18.08 -1.04 -8.44
C LYS A 220 17.69 -2.01 -9.55
N GLU A 221 18.24 -3.21 -9.55
CA GLU A 221 18.09 -4.18 -10.64
C GLU A 221 17.88 -5.58 -10.05
N VAL A 222 17.09 -6.40 -10.73
CA VAL A 222 17.00 -7.84 -10.40
C VAL A 222 18.21 -8.60 -10.94
N LEU A 223 18.51 -9.76 -10.37
CA LEU A 223 19.57 -10.63 -10.87
C LEU A 223 19.32 -10.99 -12.35
N GLY A 224 20.36 -10.91 -13.17
CA GLY A 224 20.30 -11.21 -14.60
C GLY A 224 19.76 -10.06 -15.45
N TYR A 225 19.35 -8.93 -14.86
CA TYR A 225 18.98 -7.76 -15.65
C TYR A 225 20.21 -7.17 -16.36
N THR A 226 20.09 -6.93 -17.66
CA THR A 226 21.11 -6.22 -18.45
C THR A 226 20.49 -5.00 -19.15
N PRO A 227 21.22 -3.88 -19.25
CA PRO A 227 20.79 -2.73 -20.04
C PRO A 227 20.75 -3.04 -21.55
N VAL A 228 21.40 -4.11 -22.00
CA VAL A 228 21.42 -4.54 -23.42
C VAL A 228 20.06 -5.15 -23.80
N ASN A 229 19.25 -4.39 -24.55
CA ASN A 229 17.87 -4.77 -24.91
C ASN A 229 17.77 -6.15 -25.60
N ALA A 230 18.74 -6.51 -26.46
CA ALA A 230 18.71 -7.76 -27.23
C ALA A 230 18.87 -9.00 -26.33
N GLU A 231 19.59 -8.88 -25.23
CA GLU A 231 19.94 -10.00 -24.33
C GLU A 231 19.08 -10.02 -23.07
N ARG A 232 18.51 -8.87 -22.67
CA ARG A 232 17.73 -8.72 -21.44
C ARG A 232 16.67 -9.79 -21.27
N LYS A 233 15.86 -10.03 -22.30
CA LYS A 233 14.78 -11.01 -22.21
C LYS A 233 15.33 -12.41 -21.93
N THR A 234 16.33 -12.84 -22.70
CA THR A 234 16.95 -14.16 -22.55
C THR A 234 17.60 -14.35 -21.18
N MET A 235 18.20 -13.31 -20.61
CA MET A 235 18.82 -13.36 -19.28
C MET A 235 17.79 -13.38 -18.14
N LEU A 236 16.70 -12.61 -18.27
CA LEU A 236 15.59 -12.65 -17.32
C LEU A 236 14.83 -13.98 -17.40
N ASP A 237 14.60 -14.51 -18.60
CA ASP A 237 14.02 -15.84 -18.82
C ASP A 237 14.89 -16.90 -18.12
N TYR A 238 16.22 -16.86 -18.33
CA TYR A 238 17.16 -17.78 -17.66
C TYR A 238 17.10 -17.69 -16.13
N THR A 239 16.99 -16.47 -15.59
CA THR A 239 16.86 -16.28 -14.13
C THR A 239 15.51 -16.81 -13.62
N ALA A 240 14.43 -16.58 -14.37
CA ALA A 240 13.11 -17.06 -14.03
C ALA A 240 13.02 -18.60 -14.05
N ASP A 241 13.61 -19.24 -15.06
CA ASP A 241 13.66 -20.70 -15.18
C ASP A 241 14.35 -21.31 -13.96
N ASN A 242 15.51 -20.77 -13.56
CA ASN A 242 16.22 -21.24 -12.37
C ASN A 242 15.43 -21.09 -11.06
N LEU A 243 14.61 -20.04 -10.94
CA LEU A 243 13.72 -19.83 -9.79
C LEU A 243 12.54 -20.82 -9.81
N ASN A 244 11.94 -21.02 -10.99
CA ASN A 244 10.81 -21.92 -11.17
C ASN A 244 11.21 -23.38 -10.91
N ASP A 245 12.35 -23.82 -11.45
CA ASP A 245 12.88 -25.17 -11.28
C ASP A 245 13.16 -25.53 -9.82
N ARG A 246 13.54 -24.53 -9.02
CA ARG A 246 13.87 -24.68 -7.59
C ARG A 246 12.73 -24.35 -6.64
N ASP A 247 11.56 -24.00 -7.17
CA ASP A 247 10.39 -23.61 -6.37
C ASP A 247 10.64 -22.39 -5.45
N ILE A 248 11.49 -21.46 -5.88
CA ILE A 248 11.89 -20.28 -5.10
C ILE A 248 10.99 -19.08 -5.47
N PRO A 249 10.10 -18.62 -4.57
CA PRO A 249 9.26 -17.46 -4.84
C PRO A 249 10.05 -16.15 -4.78
N PHE A 250 9.61 -15.18 -5.57
CA PHE A 250 10.23 -13.86 -5.66
C PHE A 250 9.53 -12.86 -4.71
N TYR A 251 10.25 -12.40 -3.69
CA TYR A 251 9.78 -11.48 -2.68
C TYR A 251 10.06 -10.02 -3.06
N MET A 252 9.04 -9.17 -2.96
CA MET A 252 9.09 -7.78 -3.42
C MET A 252 8.80 -6.81 -2.28
N ILE A 253 9.68 -5.82 -2.10
CA ILE A 253 9.58 -4.84 -1.00
C ILE A 253 8.60 -3.73 -1.35
N GLU A 254 7.61 -3.54 -0.50
CA GLU A 254 6.67 -2.42 -0.58
C GLU A 254 7.40 -1.07 -0.59
N SER A 255 6.94 -0.15 -1.42
CA SER A 255 7.48 1.21 -1.44
C SER A 255 7.18 1.98 -0.15
N VAL A 256 8.04 2.94 0.20
CA VAL A 256 7.86 3.81 1.39
C VAL A 256 6.53 4.58 1.36
N ASN A 257 6.03 4.91 0.17
CA ASN A 257 4.72 5.56 -0.01
C ASN A 257 3.53 4.58 0.10
N GLN A 258 3.78 3.30 0.40
CA GLN A 258 2.78 2.23 0.51
C GLN A 258 1.91 2.09 -0.74
N LEU A 259 2.53 2.36 -1.90
CA LEU A 259 1.94 2.17 -3.21
C LEU A 259 2.91 1.34 -4.04
N GLN A 260 2.48 0.14 -4.43
CA GLN A 260 3.31 -0.78 -5.19
C GLN A 260 4.62 -1.10 -4.44
N TYR A 261 5.71 -1.28 -5.19
CA TYR A 261 6.98 -1.79 -4.72
C TYR A 261 8.10 -0.79 -4.97
N ASN A 262 9.19 -0.92 -4.21
CA ASN A 262 10.45 -0.25 -4.51
C ASN A 262 10.88 -0.65 -5.92
N GLN A 263 11.04 0.35 -6.79
CA GLN A 263 11.26 0.09 -8.21
C GLN A 263 12.64 -0.50 -8.45
N GLN A 264 12.65 -1.68 -9.07
CA GLN A 264 13.83 -2.35 -9.58
C GLN A 264 13.64 -2.65 -11.07
N ASP A 265 14.68 -2.45 -11.85
CA ASP A 265 14.67 -2.73 -13.28
C ASP A 265 14.57 -4.25 -13.52
N GLY A 266 13.73 -4.66 -14.47
CA GLY A 266 13.42 -6.06 -14.78
C GLY A 266 12.46 -6.75 -13.79
N MET A 267 12.09 -6.09 -12.69
CA MET A 267 11.29 -6.70 -11.61
C MET A 267 9.89 -7.17 -12.04
N TYR A 268 9.15 -6.33 -12.75
CA TYR A 268 7.79 -6.67 -13.20
C TYR A 268 7.79 -7.73 -14.31
N ASP A 269 8.81 -7.73 -15.16
CA ASP A 269 9.01 -8.74 -16.19
C ASP A 269 9.30 -10.10 -15.54
N LEU A 270 10.25 -10.12 -14.59
CA LEU A 270 10.59 -11.31 -13.82
C LEU A 270 9.39 -11.86 -13.03
N ALA A 271 8.62 -10.98 -12.36
CA ALA A 271 7.40 -11.38 -11.65
C ALA A 271 6.36 -12.06 -12.58
N GLY A 272 6.26 -11.62 -13.84
CA GLY A 272 5.43 -12.26 -14.85
C GLY A 272 5.96 -13.62 -15.30
N LEU A 273 7.28 -13.75 -15.45
CA LEU A 273 7.96 -14.99 -15.86
C LEU A 273 7.92 -16.08 -14.77
N VAL A 274 7.94 -15.70 -13.49
CA VAL A 274 7.75 -16.63 -12.35
C VAL A 274 6.27 -16.84 -12.00
N HIS A 275 5.36 -16.56 -12.93
CA HIS A 275 3.92 -16.78 -12.79
C HIS A 275 3.28 -16.12 -11.56
N TYR A 276 3.76 -14.94 -11.17
CA TYR A 276 3.31 -14.21 -9.98
C TYR A 276 3.45 -15.00 -8.68
N ARG A 277 4.38 -15.95 -8.62
CA ARG A 277 4.79 -16.62 -7.38
C ARG A 277 5.60 -15.66 -6.51
N THR A 278 4.93 -14.65 -5.99
CA THR A 278 5.55 -13.56 -5.24
C THR A 278 4.90 -13.37 -3.87
N ALA A 279 5.67 -12.80 -2.95
CA ALA A 279 5.16 -12.34 -1.67
C ALA A 279 5.46 -10.84 -1.49
N ARG A 280 4.52 -10.12 -0.89
CA ARG A 280 4.69 -8.72 -0.53
C ARG A 280 5.45 -8.63 0.79
N VAL A 281 6.58 -7.93 0.76
CA VAL A 281 7.44 -7.68 1.92
C VAL A 281 7.15 -6.28 2.45
N TYR A 282 6.76 -6.18 3.72
CA TYR A 282 6.74 -4.91 4.42
C TYR A 282 8.09 -4.69 5.11
N ALA A 283 8.71 -3.55 4.80
CA ALA A 283 9.96 -3.11 5.41
C ALA A 283 9.84 -1.62 5.73
N MET A 284 10.28 -1.23 6.93
CA MET A 284 10.31 0.16 7.35
C MET A 284 11.71 0.73 7.17
N ALA A 285 11.81 1.97 6.69
CA ALA A 285 13.09 2.68 6.61
C ALA A 285 13.65 2.90 8.02
N LYS A 286 14.98 2.78 8.18
CA LYS A 286 15.63 2.94 9.50
C LYS A 286 15.39 4.34 10.08
N GLU A 287 15.36 5.35 9.23
CA GLU A 287 15.11 6.75 9.58
C GLU A 287 13.66 7.01 10.01
N GLU A 288 12.73 6.15 9.60
CA GLU A 288 11.34 6.20 10.04
C GLU A 288 11.17 5.48 11.37
N LEU A 289 11.82 4.32 11.53
CA LEU A 289 11.82 3.55 12.77
C LEU A 289 12.35 4.38 13.95
N GLU A 290 13.44 5.13 13.75
CA GLU A 290 14.05 5.98 14.78
C GLU A 290 13.10 7.08 15.32
N LYS A 291 12.02 7.40 14.61
CA LYS A 291 11.07 8.46 14.99
C LYS A 291 9.88 7.95 15.78
N ILE A 292 9.69 6.63 15.89
CA ILE A 292 8.50 6.01 16.48
C ILE A 292 8.89 5.02 17.57
N THR A 293 7.99 4.80 18.52
CA THR A 293 8.20 3.80 19.57
C THR A 293 8.00 2.38 19.03
N PRO A 294 8.57 1.35 19.66
CA PRO A 294 8.34 -0.04 19.25
C PRO A 294 6.87 -0.46 19.20
N GLU A 295 6.03 0.07 20.10
CA GLU A 295 4.60 -0.20 20.10
C GLU A 295 3.94 0.33 18.82
N GLU A 296 4.31 1.55 18.41
CA GLU A 296 3.81 2.12 17.17
C GLU A 296 4.34 1.38 15.94
N ALA A 297 5.62 1.00 15.96
CA ALA A 297 6.19 0.16 14.91
C ALA A 297 5.43 -1.18 14.81
N ALA A 298 5.07 -1.80 15.95
CA ALA A 298 4.37 -3.08 15.99
C ALA A 298 2.97 -2.99 15.40
N MET A 299 2.29 -1.89 15.70
CA MET A 299 1.00 -1.63 15.09
C MET A 299 1.10 -1.46 13.57
N ARG A 300 2.15 -0.82 13.06
CA ARG A 300 2.31 -0.62 11.61
C ARG A 300 2.56 -1.92 10.85
N PHE A 301 3.41 -2.80 11.39
CA PHE A 301 3.63 -4.15 10.83
C PHE A 301 2.37 -5.01 10.94
N TYR A 302 1.70 -5.02 12.10
CA TYR A 302 0.44 -5.73 12.26
C TYR A 302 -0.64 -5.27 11.26
N ILE A 303 -0.77 -3.95 11.03
CA ILE A 303 -1.73 -3.39 10.06
C ILE A 303 -1.33 -3.74 8.62
N SER A 304 -0.04 -3.81 8.29
CA SER A 304 0.39 -4.18 6.93
C SER A 304 -0.04 -5.59 6.54
N ASP A 305 0.01 -6.53 7.46
CA ASP A 305 -0.39 -7.93 7.22
C ASP A 305 -1.91 -8.07 7.02
N LEU A 306 -2.68 -7.27 7.76
CA LEU A 306 -4.14 -7.25 7.72
C LEU A 306 -4.71 -6.52 6.51
N GLU A 307 -4.29 -5.27 6.29
CA GLU A 307 -4.92 -4.40 5.29
C GLU A 307 -4.28 -4.53 3.90
N ARG A 308 -2.97 -4.82 3.85
CA ARG A 308 -2.19 -4.78 2.60
C ARG A 308 -1.69 -6.14 2.14
N ASN A 309 -2.09 -7.21 2.85
CA ASN A 309 -1.71 -8.58 2.54
C ASN A 309 -0.17 -8.76 2.48
N ALA A 310 0.57 -8.06 3.34
CA ALA A 310 1.98 -8.36 3.54
C ALA A 310 2.10 -9.77 4.14
N ARG A 311 3.02 -10.58 3.59
CA ARG A 311 3.26 -11.96 4.06
C ARG A 311 4.69 -12.19 4.48
N VAL A 312 5.54 -11.19 4.32
CA VAL A 312 6.89 -11.15 4.83
C VAL A 312 7.10 -9.82 5.55
N ASN A 313 7.46 -9.88 6.82
CA ASN A 313 7.81 -8.72 7.61
C ASN A 313 9.31 -8.67 7.79
N LEU A 314 9.96 -7.70 7.15
CA LEU A 314 11.40 -7.48 7.27
C LEU A 314 11.67 -6.41 8.34
N TYR A 315 12.16 -6.83 9.49
CA TYR A 315 12.37 -5.95 10.63
C TYR A 315 13.69 -5.19 10.55
N PRO A 316 13.68 -3.84 10.51
CA PRO A 316 14.86 -3.05 10.82
C PRO A 316 15.15 -3.07 12.32
N LEU A 317 16.41 -2.77 12.68
CA LEU A 317 16.85 -2.68 14.07
C LEU A 317 16.89 -1.23 14.56
N TYR A 318 16.37 -0.99 15.76
CA TYR A 318 16.64 0.20 16.54
C TYR A 318 18.14 0.29 16.85
N LYS A 319 18.69 1.51 16.85
CA LYS A 319 20.09 1.79 17.19
C LYS A 319 20.33 2.12 18.66
N LYS A 320 19.26 2.44 19.39
CA LYS A 320 19.33 2.81 20.80
C LYS A 320 18.44 1.87 21.62
N PRO A 321 18.92 1.37 22.76
CA PRO A 321 18.10 0.57 23.64
C PRO A 321 17.00 1.43 24.28
N LEU A 322 15.88 0.80 24.61
CA LEU A 322 14.86 1.38 25.48
C LEU A 322 15.31 1.33 26.95
N HIS A 323 14.77 2.24 27.77
CA HIS A 323 15.13 2.32 29.18
C HIS A 323 14.90 0.99 29.89
N GLY A 324 15.97 0.45 30.50
CA GLY A 324 15.94 -0.81 31.26
C GLY A 324 16.11 -2.08 30.41
N MET A 325 16.35 -1.96 29.10
CA MET A 325 16.64 -3.08 28.20
C MET A 325 17.98 -2.88 27.50
N ASN A 326 18.59 -3.96 27.00
CA ASN A 326 19.67 -3.85 26.02
C ASN A 326 19.11 -3.77 24.59
N LEU A 327 19.99 -3.67 23.59
CA LEU A 327 19.59 -3.44 22.20
C LEU A 327 18.88 -4.67 21.63
N THR A 328 19.36 -5.85 21.97
CA THR A 328 18.80 -7.15 21.57
C THR A 328 17.39 -7.34 22.11
N GLN A 329 17.19 -7.13 23.41
CA GLN A 329 15.88 -7.21 24.06
C GLN A 329 14.90 -6.17 23.49
N THR A 330 15.38 -4.94 23.25
CA THR A 330 14.55 -3.88 22.66
C THR A 330 14.00 -4.31 21.30
N ASN A 331 14.86 -4.80 20.40
CA ASN A 331 14.45 -5.22 19.05
C ASN A 331 13.60 -6.49 19.04
N LEU A 332 13.89 -7.46 19.91
CA LEU A 332 13.13 -8.71 19.95
C LEU A 332 11.78 -8.55 20.66
N SER A 333 11.66 -7.67 21.64
CA SER A 333 10.36 -7.36 22.29
C SER A 333 9.37 -6.75 21.30
N TYR A 334 9.86 -5.90 20.42
CA TYR A 334 9.11 -5.31 19.32
C TYR A 334 8.56 -6.39 18.36
N VAL A 335 9.42 -7.29 17.88
CA VAL A 335 9.02 -8.40 17.00
C VAL A 335 8.01 -9.32 17.71
N LYS A 336 8.26 -9.64 18.98
CA LYS A 336 7.37 -10.47 19.80
C LYS A 336 5.97 -9.89 19.90
N MET A 337 5.84 -8.57 20.01
CA MET A 337 4.55 -7.90 20.04
C MET A 337 3.77 -8.10 18.73
N VAL A 338 4.44 -8.03 17.59
CA VAL A 338 3.82 -8.31 16.28
C VAL A 338 3.40 -9.77 16.19
N SER A 339 4.31 -10.69 16.51
CA SER A 339 4.07 -12.14 16.49
C SER A 339 2.87 -12.53 17.35
N GLN A 340 2.75 -11.97 18.55
CA GLN A 340 1.62 -12.23 19.45
C GLN A 340 0.31 -11.68 18.87
N LYS A 341 0.28 -10.43 18.41
CA LYS A 341 -0.92 -9.83 17.80
C LYS A 341 -1.42 -10.60 16.58
N LEU A 342 -0.50 -11.08 15.72
CA LEU A 342 -0.84 -11.89 14.55
C LEU A 342 -1.41 -13.25 14.96
N THR A 343 -0.77 -13.93 15.90
CA THR A 343 -1.21 -15.25 16.40
C THR A 343 -2.57 -15.15 17.09
N ASP A 344 -2.79 -14.13 17.93
CA ASP A 344 -4.07 -13.86 18.60
C ASP A 344 -5.21 -13.61 17.60
N ARG A 345 -4.87 -13.13 16.39
CA ARG A 345 -5.80 -12.87 15.29
C ARG A 345 -6.05 -14.10 14.40
N GLY A 346 -5.31 -15.19 14.62
CA GLY A 346 -5.45 -16.46 13.88
C GLY A 346 -4.49 -16.63 12.69
N TYR A 347 -3.47 -15.78 12.57
CA TYR A 347 -2.38 -16.01 11.60
C TYR A 347 -1.40 -17.06 12.12
N THR A 348 -0.76 -17.78 11.20
CA THR A 348 0.32 -18.70 11.51
C THR A 348 1.68 -18.07 11.17
N LEU A 349 2.70 -18.34 11.98
CA LEU A 349 4.06 -17.88 11.71
C LEU A 349 4.84 -19.01 11.03
N GLY A 350 5.47 -18.74 9.90
CA GLY A 350 6.24 -19.74 9.15
C GLY A 350 6.78 -19.21 7.82
N ARG A 351 6.93 -20.09 6.82
CA ARG A 351 7.22 -19.68 5.43
C ARG A 351 6.06 -18.86 4.88
N ALA A 352 6.34 -17.75 4.18
CA ALA A 352 5.30 -16.88 3.67
C ALA A 352 4.36 -17.65 2.73
N SER A 353 3.05 -17.52 2.95
CA SER A 353 2.07 -18.08 2.02
C SER A 353 2.14 -17.35 0.68
N ILE A 354 2.38 -18.10 -0.39
CA ILE A 354 2.32 -17.56 -1.76
C ILE A 354 0.89 -17.66 -2.24
N MET A 355 0.33 -16.51 -2.58
CA MET A 355 -1.02 -16.46 -3.07
C MET A 355 -1.11 -17.06 -4.48
N PRO A 356 -2.08 -17.97 -4.73
CA PRO A 356 -2.27 -18.50 -6.07
C PRO A 356 -2.69 -17.38 -7.03
N ALA A 357 -2.15 -17.44 -8.26
CA ALA A 357 -2.48 -16.47 -9.30
C ALA A 357 -3.96 -16.60 -9.70
N TYR A 358 -4.77 -15.64 -9.26
CA TYR A 358 -6.19 -15.60 -9.58
C TYR A 358 -6.52 -14.62 -10.69
N TYR A 359 -7.23 -15.12 -11.69
CA TYR A 359 -7.84 -14.35 -12.77
C TYR A 359 -9.34 -14.60 -12.73
N PRO A 360 -10.17 -13.53 -12.63
CA PRO A 360 -11.61 -13.68 -12.69
C PRO A 360 -12.05 -14.42 -13.95
N ASN A 361 -13.05 -15.29 -13.83
CA ASN A 361 -13.62 -16.00 -14.97
C ASN A 361 -14.08 -14.99 -16.04
N ARG A 362 -13.57 -15.13 -17.26
CA ARG A 362 -13.83 -14.19 -18.38
C ARG A 362 -15.32 -14.01 -18.66
N LEU A 363 -16.12 -15.07 -18.52
CA LEU A 363 -17.57 -15.00 -18.72
C LEU A 363 -18.24 -14.17 -17.62
N LEU A 364 -17.91 -14.42 -16.35
CA LEU A 364 -18.45 -13.65 -15.22
C LEU A 364 -18.03 -12.18 -15.28
N LEU A 365 -16.78 -11.92 -15.68
CA LEU A 365 -16.26 -10.59 -15.90
C LEU A 365 -17.00 -9.88 -17.04
N ALA A 366 -17.22 -10.56 -18.17
CA ALA A 366 -17.96 -10.01 -19.31
C ALA A 366 -19.42 -9.69 -18.96
N ILE A 367 -20.10 -10.57 -18.22
CA ILE A 367 -21.47 -10.33 -17.74
C ILE A 367 -21.50 -9.13 -16.79
N THR A 368 -20.55 -9.04 -15.85
CA THR A 368 -20.47 -7.93 -14.89
C THR A 368 -20.17 -6.60 -15.59
N ALA A 369 -19.25 -6.60 -16.57
CA ALA A 369 -18.93 -5.42 -17.37
C ALA A 369 -20.13 -4.99 -18.23
N ALA A 370 -20.85 -5.93 -18.84
CA ALA A 370 -22.06 -5.66 -19.61
C ALA A 370 -23.17 -5.07 -18.72
N ALA A 371 -23.35 -5.61 -17.52
CA ALA A 371 -24.27 -5.08 -16.52
C ALA A 371 -23.87 -3.67 -16.05
N ALA A 372 -22.58 -3.41 -15.87
CA ALA A 372 -22.07 -2.08 -15.55
C ALA A 372 -22.37 -1.07 -16.67
N ALA A 373 -22.22 -1.47 -17.94
CA ALA A 373 -22.60 -0.65 -19.09
C ALA A 373 -24.09 -0.26 -19.04
N CYS A 374 -24.97 -1.22 -18.70
CA CYS A 374 -26.39 -0.96 -18.51
C CYS A 374 -26.63 0.03 -17.35
N GLY A 375 -25.87 -0.09 -16.26
CA GLY A 375 -25.87 0.87 -15.15
C GLY A 375 -25.44 2.28 -15.57
N PHE A 376 -24.44 2.41 -16.45
CA PHE A 376 -24.01 3.72 -16.98
C PHE A 376 -25.11 4.36 -17.82
N VAL A 377 -25.76 3.58 -18.69
CA VAL A 377 -26.90 4.07 -19.48
C VAL A 377 -28.08 4.43 -18.58
N PHE A 378 -28.31 3.68 -17.49
CA PHE A 378 -29.33 4.00 -16.49
C PHE A 378 -29.06 5.37 -15.85
N VAL A 379 -27.84 5.64 -15.40
CA VAL A 379 -27.45 6.95 -14.84
C VAL A 379 -27.53 8.06 -15.88
N LEU A 380 -27.11 7.78 -17.12
CA LEU A 380 -27.29 8.70 -18.23
C LEU A 380 -28.77 9.05 -18.42
N ASN A 381 -29.68 8.08 -18.33
CA ASN A 381 -31.11 8.31 -18.46
C ASN A 381 -31.71 9.08 -17.26
N LEU A 382 -31.08 9.00 -16.08
CA LEU A 382 -31.40 9.88 -14.94
C LEU A 382 -30.94 11.33 -15.16
N LEU A 383 -29.92 11.56 -15.98
CA LEU A 383 -29.43 12.91 -16.32
C LEU A 383 -30.13 13.50 -17.55
N LEU A 384 -30.36 12.68 -18.56
CA LEU A 384 -30.95 13.01 -19.87
C LEU A 384 -32.07 12.01 -20.16
N PRO A 385 -33.36 12.40 -20.14
CA PRO A 385 -34.44 11.46 -20.41
C PRO A 385 -34.45 11.04 -21.89
N LEU A 386 -33.89 9.87 -22.19
CA LEU A 386 -33.77 9.31 -23.53
C LEU A 386 -35.01 8.48 -23.93
N THR A 387 -35.24 8.29 -25.24
CA THR A 387 -36.32 7.42 -25.75
C THR A 387 -35.93 5.93 -25.65
N ASP A 388 -36.93 5.03 -25.59
CA ASP A 388 -36.67 3.58 -25.43
C ASP A 388 -35.81 3.01 -26.56
N ARG A 389 -36.00 3.45 -27.82
CA ARG A 389 -35.14 3.03 -28.95
C ARG A 389 -33.67 3.40 -28.71
N LYS A 390 -33.40 4.64 -28.28
CA LYS A 390 -32.03 5.11 -28.00
C LYS A 390 -31.43 4.35 -26.81
N ASN A 391 -32.22 4.06 -25.78
CA ASN A 391 -31.79 3.26 -24.63
C ASN A 391 -31.35 1.85 -25.06
N TYR A 392 -32.13 1.15 -25.88
CA TYR A 392 -31.75 -0.19 -26.35
C TYR A 392 -30.49 -0.17 -27.24
N ILE A 393 -30.35 0.84 -28.12
CA ILE A 393 -29.14 1.00 -28.96
C ILE A 393 -27.90 1.22 -28.09
N LEU A 394 -27.96 2.16 -27.13
CA LEU A 394 -26.85 2.45 -26.23
C LEU A 394 -26.51 1.25 -25.34
N MET A 395 -27.52 0.51 -24.88
CA MET A 395 -27.32 -0.70 -24.11
C MET A 395 -26.64 -1.80 -24.94
N GLY A 396 -27.10 -2.03 -26.16
CA GLY A 396 -26.47 -2.98 -27.09
C GLY A 396 -25.01 -2.62 -27.39
N LEU A 397 -24.74 -1.36 -27.72
CA LEU A 397 -23.38 -0.87 -27.97
C LEU A 397 -22.50 -0.99 -26.71
N GLY A 398 -23.02 -0.61 -25.54
CA GLY A 398 -22.32 -0.73 -24.27
C GLY A 398 -21.98 -2.19 -23.92
N ILE A 399 -22.90 -3.13 -24.15
CA ILE A 399 -22.67 -4.55 -23.93
C ILE A 399 -21.61 -5.08 -24.90
N VAL A 400 -21.68 -4.75 -26.19
CA VAL A 400 -20.67 -5.16 -27.17
C VAL A 400 -19.29 -4.63 -26.79
N CYS A 401 -19.17 -3.34 -26.44
CA CYS A 401 -17.92 -2.77 -25.96
C CYS A 401 -17.41 -3.45 -24.68
N ALA A 402 -18.30 -3.77 -23.74
CA ALA A 402 -17.94 -4.43 -22.50
C ALA A 402 -17.44 -5.87 -22.71
N VAL A 403 -18.10 -6.64 -23.57
CA VAL A 403 -17.73 -8.03 -23.88
C VAL A 403 -16.43 -8.08 -24.68
N ILE A 404 -16.29 -7.23 -25.71
CA ILE A 404 -15.03 -7.10 -26.46
C ILE A 404 -13.91 -6.67 -25.51
N GLY A 405 -14.15 -5.68 -24.65
CA GLY A 405 -13.18 -5.25 -23.65
C GLY A 405 -12.77 -6.37 -22.69
N ALA A 406 -13.73 -7.11 -22.14
CA ALA A 406 -13.45 -8.21 -21.20
C ALA A 406 -12.69 -9.39 -21.84
N ILE A 407 -12.88 -9.64 -23.14
CA ILE A 407 -12.26 -10.78 -23.86
C ILE A 407 -10.94 -10.40 -24.54
N VAL A 408 -10.91 -9.25 -25.23
CA VAL A 408 -9.81 -8.80 -26.09
C VAL A 408 -8.85 -7.91 -25.33
N ALA A 409 -9.35 -6.99 -24.50
CA ALA A 409 -8.50 -6.11 -23.72
C ALA A 409 -7.99 -6.86 -22.48
N LYS A 410 -6.90 -7.61 -22.64
CA LYS A 410 -6.07 -8.14 -21.53
C LYS A 410 -5.50 -7.04 -20.61
N GLY A 411 -5.83 -5.77 -20.85
CA GLY A 411 -5.17 -4.60 -20.28
C GLY A 411 -5.84 -4.09 -19.02
N ALA A 412 -5.03 -3.85 -17.99
CA ALA A 412 -5.40 -3.12 -16.77
C ALA A 412 -6.16 -1.81 -17.06
N LEU A 413 -5.91 -1.17 -18.20
CA LEU A 413 -6.58 0.05 -18.64
C LEU A 413 -8.10 -0.12 -18.80
N PHE A 414 -8.58 -1.19 -19.44
CA PHE A 414 -10.02 -1.40 -19.64
C PHE A 414 -10.74 -1.52 -18.29
N LEU A 415 -10.19 -2.36 -17.40
CA LEU A 415 -10.71 -2.58 -16.05
C LEU A 415 -10.71 -1.29 -15.22
N GLN A 416 -9.65 -0.48 -15.31
CA GLN A 416 -9.57 0.80 -14.62
C GLN A 416 -10.62 1.80 -15.11
N VAL A 417 -10.83 1.90 -16.43
CA VAL A 417 -11.85 2.81 -17.00
C VAL A 417 -13.26 2.36 -16.58
N TRP A 418 -13.56 1.06 -16.63
CA TRP A 418 -14.85 0.53 -16.20
C TRP A 418 -15.08 0.72 -14.70
N ALA A 419 -14.02 0.56 -13.89
CA ALA A 419 -14.04 0.83 -12.46
C ALA A 419 -14.32 2.32 -12.16
N ILE A 420 -13.69 3.26 -12.87
CA ILE A 420 -14.00 4.71 -12.75
C ILE A 420 -15.47 4.97 -13.10
N GLY A 421 -15.97 4.33 -14.15
CA GLY A 421 -17.37 4.39 -14.53
C GLY A 421 -18.29 3.94 -13.40
N CYS A 422 -18.03 2.78 -12.77
CA CYS A 422 -18.82 2.27 -11.66
C CYS A 422 -18.73 3.16 -10.41
N ALA A 423 -17.51 3.57 -10.05
CA ALA A 423 -17.22 4.42 -8.91
C ALA A 423 -17.88 5.80 -9.03
N THR A 424 -18.14 6.23 -10.27
CA THR A 424 -18.84 7.47 -10.56
C THR A 424 -20.36 7.26 -10.61
N ALA A 425 -20.81 6.29 -11.40
CA ALA A 425 -22.20 6.08 -11.71
C ALA A 425 -23.02 5.71 -10.46
N ALA A 426 -22.52 4.82 -9.60
CA ALA A 426 -23.30 4.34 -8.46
C ALA A 426 -23.59 5.44 -7.41
N PRO A 427 -22.62 6.24 -6.92
CA PRO A 427 -22.91 7.38 -6.07
C PRO A 427 -23.81 8.44 -6.74
N THR A 428 -23.61 8.73 -8.03
CA THR A 428 -24.50 9.64 -8.77
C THR A 428 -25.93 9.09 -8.81
N ALA A 429 -26.12 7.81 -9.13
CA ALA A 429 -27.43 7.15 -9.16
C ALA A 429 -28.11 7.25 -7.79
N ALA A 430 -27.38 6.93 -6.72
CA ALA A 430 -27.87 6.95 -5.34
C ALA A 430 -28.48 8.32 -4.99
N ILE A 431 -27.73 9.41 -5.23
CA ILE A 431 -28.18 10.76 -4.90
C ILE A 431 -29.31 11.23 -5.82
N LEU A 432 -29.25 10.95 -7.13
CA LEU A 432 -30.31 11.37 -8.05
C LEU A 432 -31.63 10.64 -7.79
N LEU A 433 -31.59 9.35 -7.45
CA LEU A 433 -32.77 8.57 -7.06
C LEU A 433 -33.35 9.06 -5.73
N ALA A 434 -32.49 9.37 -4.75
CA ALA A 434 -32.93 9.96 -3.48
C ALA A 434 -33.60 11.33 -3.71
N LEU A 435 -33.01 12.18 -4.55
CA LEU A 435 -33.59 13.47 -4.97
C LEU A 435 -34.94 13.30 -5.66
N ASP A 436 -35.06 12.34 -6.58
CA ASP A 436 -36.33 12.05 -7.29
C ASP A 436 -37.41 11.52 -6.35
N HIS A 437 -37.02 10.78 -5.31
CA HIS A 437 -37.92 10.33 -4.26
C HIS A 437 -38.42 11.51 -3.41
N TRP A 438 -37.51 12.35 -2.93
CA TRP A 438 -37.87 13.53 -2.12
C TRP A 438 -38.65 14.58 -2.91
N LYS A 439 -38.37 14.76 -4.20
CA LYS A 439 -39.17 15.65 -5.08
C LYS A 439 -40.65 15.24 -5.14
N LYS A 440 -40.97 13.94 -5.01
CA LYS A 440 -42.35 13.44 -5.01
C LYS A 440 -43.03 13.61 -3.65
N MET A 441 -42.27 13.77 -2.57
CA MET A 441 -42.81 14.02 -1.24
C MET A 441 -43.28 15.47 -1.12
N LYS A 442 -44.61 15.68 -1.21
CA LYS A 442 -45.21 16.98 -0.91
C LYS A 442 -45.24 17.18 0.60
N ILE A 443 -44.34 18.01 1.13
CA ILE A 443 -44.33 18.36 2.55
C ILE A 443 -45.47 19.36 2.81
N THR A 444 -46.61 18.85 3.27
CA THR A 444 -47.81 19.64 3.54
C THR A 444 -47.94 20.08 4.99
N LYS A 445 -47.13 19.54 5.91
CA LYS A 445 -47.08 19.91 7.34
C LYS A 445 -45.65 19.87 7.88
N LYS A 446 -45.36 20.65 8.94
CA LYS A 446 -44.10 20.61 9.67
C LYS A 446 -43.89 19.21 10.25
N LEU A 447 -42.82 18.52 9.82
CA LEU A 447 -42.51 17.17 10.25
C LEU A 447 -41.82 17.22 11.62
N GLY A 448 -42.17 16.31 12.52
CA GLY A 448 -41.48 16.16 13.80
C GLY A 448 -40.06 15.62 13.61
N TYR A 449 -39.12 16.05 14.45
CA TYR A 449 -37.69 15.69 14.36
C TYR A 449 -37.45 14.17 14.25
N GLY A 450 -38.20 13.34 14.98
CA GLY A 450 -38.06 11.89 14.92
C GLY A 450 -38.40 11.28 13.54
N ARG A 451 -39.39 11.83 12.82
CA ARG A 451 -39.74 11.38 11.47
C ARG A 451 -38.66 11.79 10.46
N VAL A 452 -38.08 12.98 10.63
CA VAL A 452 -36.99 13.47 9.79
C VAL A 452 -35.73 12.62 9.97
N VAL A 453 -35.36 12.28 11.21
CA VAL A 453 -34.23 11.39 11.49
C VAL A 453 -34.48 10.03 10.84
N ARG A 454 -35.65 9.43 11.02
CA ARG A 454 -36.00 8.15 10.40
C ARG A 454 -35.91 8.18 8.87
N ASP A 455 -36.54 9.16 8.22
CA ASP A 455 -36.57 9.26 6.77
C ASP A 455 -35.17 9.58 6.20
N GLY A 456 -34.37 10.35 6.94
CA GLY A 456 -32.95 10.59 6.66
C GLY A 456 -32.11 9.32 6.77
N THR A 457 -32.30 8.52 7.82
CA THR A 457 -31.61 7.22 8.00
C THR A 457 -31.96 6.24 6.89
N ILE A 458 -33.24 6.14 6.50
CA ILE A 458 -33.68 5.27 5.39
C ILE A 458 -33.07 5.74 4.07
N GLY A 459 -33.08 7.05 3.81
CA GLY A 459 -32.45 7.64 2.62
C GLY A 459 -30.95 7.37 2.56
N LEU A 460 -30.26 7.48 3.70
CA LEU A 460 -28.84 7.17 3.80
C LEU A 460 -28.56 5.69 3.55
N PHE A 461 -29.33 4.79 4.19
CA PHE A 461 -29.20 3.34 3.98
C PHE A 461 -29.42 2.97 2.51
N PHE A 462 -30.43 3.53 1.85
CA PHE A 462 -30.66 3.34 0.42
C PHE A 462 -29.48 3.83 -0.42
N ALA A 463 -28.94 5.01 -0.12
CA ALA A 463 -27.79 5.55 -0.85
C ALA A 463 -26.54 4.67 -0.69
N VAL A 464 -26.29 4.17 0.52
CA VAL A 464 -25.21 3.21 0.81
C VAL A 464 -25.42 1.90 0.05
N ALA A 465 -26.63 1.36 0.04
CA ALA A 465 -26.93 0.12 -0.67
C ALA A 465 -26.69 0.25 -2.19
N VAL A 466 -27.13 1.35 -2.80
CA VAL A 466 -26.89 1.61 -4.24
C VAL A 466 -25.40 1.82 -4.52
N ALA A 467 -24.69 2.57 -3.68
CA ALA A 467 -23.24 2.78 -3.81
C ALA A 467 -22.46 1.46 -3.65
N MET A 468 -22.90 0.58 -2.75
CA MET A 468 -22.28 -0.73 -2.50
C MET A 468 -22.33 -1.64 -3.73
N ILE A 469 -23.39 -1.57 -4.55
CA ILE A 469 -23.44 -2.30 -5.83
C ILE A 469 -22.26 -1.89 -6.73
N GLY A 470 -21.99 -0.58 -6.84
CA GLY A 470 -20.83 -0.08 -7.57
C GLY A 470 -19.50 -0.53 -6.96
N GLY A 471 -19.40 -0.53 -5.62
CA GLY A 471 -18.23 -1.03 -4.90
C GLY A 471 -17.94 -2.52 -5.17
N LEU A 472 -18.98 -3.37 -5.14
CA LEU A 472 -18.87 -4.80 -5.44
C LEU A 472 -18.45 -5.05 -6.89
N TYR A 473 -18.93 -4.23 -7.83
CA TYR A 473 -18.51 -4.32 -9.24
C TYR A 473 -17.02 -4.00 -9.40
N ILE A 474 -16.55 -2.94 -8.74
CA ILE A 474 -15.14 -2.56 -8.75
C ILE A 474 -14.29 -3.70 -8.13
N ALA A 475 -14.70 -4.22 -6.97
CA ALA A 475 -14.01 -5.30 -6.28
C ALA A 475 -13.91 -6.57 -7.13
N ALA A 476 -14.96 -6.91 -7.87
CA ALA A 476 -15.00 -8.05 -8.77
C ALA A 476 -14.12 -7.86 -10.02
N MET A 477 -14.19 -6.68 -10.66
CA MET A 477 -13.43 -6.39 -11.88
C MET A 477 -11.93 -6.21 -11.61
N LEU A 478 -11.56 -5.58 -10.50
CA LEU A 478 -10.17 -5.39 -10.06
C LEU A 478 -9.68 -6.52 -9.14
N GLY A 479 -10.34 -7.69 -9.15
CA GLY A 479 -9.97 -8.84 -8.32
C GLY A 479 -8.81 -9.69 -8.85
N ASN A 480 -8.14 -9.28 -9.93
CA ASN A 480 -7.01 -10.00 -10.52
C ASN A 480 -5.75 -9.90 -9.65
N ILE A 481 -4.92 -10.95 -9.62
CA ILE A 481 -3.62 -10.98 -8.92
C ILE A 481 -2.77 -9.72 -9.15
N ARG A 482 -2.80 -9.12 -10.34
CA ARG A 482 -2.06 -7.89 -10.65
C ARG A 482 -2.50 -6.69 -9.80
N PHE A 483 -3.79 -6.52 -9.58
CA PHE A 483 -4.30 -5.46 -8.72
C PHE A 483 -4.23 -5.85 -7.25
N PHE A 484 -4.38 -7.14 -6.96
CA PHE A 484 -4.40 -7.61 -5.58
C PHE A 484 -3.02 -7.59 -4.92
N MET A 485 -1.98 -7.94 -5.67
CA MET A 485 -0.58 -7.74 -5.28
C MET A 485 -0.07 -6.34 -5.64
N GLU A 486 -0.93 -5.37 -5.96
CA GLU A 486 -0.55 -3.99 -6.31
C GLU A 486 0.54 -3.82 -7.39
N PHE A 487 0.73 -4.81 -8.26
CA PHE A 487 1.51 -4.62 -9.49
C PHE A 487 0.90 -3.50 -10.33
N ASP A 488 -0.42 -3.47 -10.40
CA ASP A 488 -1.22 -2.36 -10.93
C ASP A 488 -2.01 -1.71 -9.78
N PHE A 489 -2.09 -0.39 -9.75
CA PHE A 489 -2.93 0.35 -8.79
C PHE A 489 -4.04 1.12 -9.49
N TYR A 490 -5.11 1.42 -8.75
CA TYR A 490 -6.23 2.20 -9.26
C TYR A 490 -5.85 3.68 -9.43
N ARG A 491 -5.63 4.12 -10.68
CA ARG A 491 -5.26 5.50 -11.00
C ARG A 491 -6.43 6.49 -10.93
N GLY A 492 -7.66 5.99 -10.87
CA GLY A 492 -8.90 6.77 -10.95
C GLY A 492 -9.36 7.46 -9.68
N VAL A 493 -8.59 7.40 -8.58
CA VAL A 493 -9.01 7.90 -7.25
C VAL A 493 -9.45 9.37 -7.31
N LYS A 494 -8.65 10.25 -7.93
CA LYS A 494 -8.96 11.69 -8.02
C LYS A 494 -10.24 11.96 -8.82
N LEU A 495 -10.42 11.27 -9.95
CA LEU A 495 -11.62 11.42 -10.78
C LEU A 495 -12.87 10.93 -10.05
N THR A 496 -12.75 9.87 -9.26
CA THR A 496 -13.85 9.29 -8.47
C THR A 496 -14.40 10.26 -7.42
N PHE A 497 -13.58 11.19 -6.90
CA PHE A 497 -14.06 12.21 -5.97
C PHE A 497 -14.75 13.40 -6.66
N ILE A 498 -14.28 13.77 -7.85
CA ILE A 498 -14.72 14.99 -8.54
C ILE A 498 -15.95 14.72 -9.42
N LEU A 499 -15.92 13.64 -10.19
CA LEU A 499 -16.90 13.39 -11.24
C LEU A 499 -18.33 13.15 -10.71
N PRO A 500 -18.57 12.38 -9.62
CA PRO A 500 -19.92 12.24 -9.07
C PRO A 500 -20.50 13.59 -8.64
N LEU A 501 -19.68 14.46 -8.05
CA LEU A 501 -20.12 15.77 -7.58
C LEU A 501 -20.59 16.64 -8.75
N ILE A 502 -19.83 16.67 -9.85
CA ILE A 502 -20.21 17.37 -11.08
C ILE A 502 -21.50 16.80 -11.66
N LEU A 503 -21.61 15.47 -11.79
CA LEU A 503 -22.81 14.84 -12.35
C LEU A 503 -24.05 15.03 -11.47
N VAL A 504 -23.90 14.98 -10.16
CA VAL A 504 -24.98 15.29 -9.21
C VAL A 504 -25.37 16.76 -9.32
N ALA A 505 -24.42 17.69 -9.43
CA ALA A 505 -24.72 19.10 -9.63
C ALA A 505 -25.49 19.35 -10.93
N ILE A 506 -25.07 18.73 -12.04
CA ILE A 506 -25.79 18.77 -13.32
C ILE A 506 -27.20 18.18 -13.15
N GLY A 507 -27.32 17.01 -12.53
CA GLY A 507 -28.60 16.36 -12.30
C GLY A 507 -29.54 17.14 -11.38
N TYR A 508 -28.99 17.89 -10.43
CA TYR A 508 -29.71 18.80 -9.53
C TYR A 508 -30.23 20.02 -10.29
N LEU A 509 -29.38 20.70 -11.07
CA LEU A 509 -29.72 21.87 -11.89
C LEU A 509 -30.85 21.60 -12.90
N ARG A 510 -30.95 20.35 -13.37
CA ARG A 510 -32.05 19.93 -14.24
C ARG A 510 -33.36 19.64 -13.52
N ARG A 511 -33.29 19.18 -12.27
CA ARG A 511 -34.46 18.74 -11.49
C ARG A 511 -35.12 19.87 -10.73
N PHE A 512 -34.33 20.83 -10.26
CA PHE A 512 -34.77 21.94 -9.44
C PHE A 512 -34.50 23.26 -10.18
N PRO A 513 -35.50 24.14 -10.31
CA PRO A 513 -35.29 25.45 -10.91
C PRO A 513 -34.36 26.27 -10.02
N LEU A 514 -33.18 26.61 -10.53
CA LEU A 514 -32.31 27.60 -9.92
C LEU A 514 -32.62 28.94 -10.58
N MET A 515 -32.96 29.95 -9.78
CA MET A 515 -33.38 31.28 -10.28
C MET A 515 -34.63 31.24 -11.18
N GLY A 516 -35.53 30.27 -10.95
CA GLY A 516 -36.82 30.18 -11.65
C GLY A 516 -36.78 29.51 -13.03
N GLN A 517 -35.60 29.11 -13.53
CA GLN A 517 -35.45 28.37 -14.78
C GLN A 517 -34.91 26.95 -14.53
N THR A 518 -35.45 25.97 -15.23
CA THR A 518 -34.91 24.59 -15.27
C THR A 518 -34.10 24.41 -16.54
N ILE A 519 -32.85 23.95 -16.42
CA ILE A 519 -31.96 23.76 -17.58
C ILE A 519 -32.35 22.49 -18.33
N ALA A 520 -33.32 22.57 -19.25
CA ALA A 520 -33.78 21.42 -20.03
C ALA A 520 -33.07 21.33 -21.39
N SER A 521 -32.67 22.47 -21.98
CA SER A 521 -32.03 22.60 -23.30
C SER A 521 -30.59 23.16 -23.23
N PRO A 522 -29.71 22.90 -24.22
CA PRO A 522 -28.43 23.59 -24.39
C PRO A 522 -28.56 25.11 -24.50
N GLU A 523 -29.70 25.62 -24.95
CA GLU A 523 -30.00 27.05 -25.05
C GLU A 523 -30.27 27.66 -23.66
N ASP A 524 -31.04 26.96 -22.82
CA ASP A 524 -31.28 27.33 -21.42
C ASP A 524 -29.97 27.35 -20.60
N LEU A 525 -29.01 26.47 -20.95
CA LEU A 525 -27.70 26.46 -20.30
C LEU A 525 -26.90 27.74 -20.61
N LYS A 526 -26.98 28.26 -21.85
CA LYS A 526 -26.32 29.52 -22.21
C LYS A 526 -26.94 30.71 -21.48
N VAL A 527 -28.26 30.74 -21.36
CA VAL A 527 -29.00 31.78 -20.62
C VAL A 527 -28.63 31.71 -19.14
N PHE A 528 -28.67 30.51 -18.54
CA PHE A 528 -28.28 30.30 -17.15
C PHE A 528 -26.82 30.71 -16.87
N VAL A 529 -25.87 30.36 -17.74
CA VAL A 529 -24.45 30.77 -17.56
C VAL A 529 -24.31 32.28 -17.66
N LYS A 530 -25.01 32.94 -18.59
CA LYS A 530 -25.01 34.40 -18.72
C LYS A 530 -25.58 35.06 -17.46
N ASP A 531 -26.71 34.57 -16.97
CA ASP A 531 -27.36 35.09 -15.77
C ASP A 531 -26.55 34.81 -14.50
N PHE A 532 -25.89 33.64 -14.42
CA PHE A 532 -25.00 33.28 -13.33
C PHE A 532 -23.73 34.13 -13.29
N LEU A 533 -23.16 34.47 -14.43
CA LEU A 533 -22.00 35.37 -14.51
C LEU A 533 -22.36 36.83 -14.20
N ASN A 534 -23.62 37.23 -14.40
CA ASN A 534 -24.13 38.56 -14.06
C ASN A 534 -24.53 38.71 -12.59
N ILE A 535 -24.33 37.67 -11.79
CA ILE A 535 -24.60 37.72 -10.36
C ILE A 535 -23.61 38.67 -9.68
N PRO A 536 -24.08 39.67 -8.91
CA PRO A 536 -23.19 40.57 -8.19
C PRO A 536 -22.46 39.81 -7.07
N ILE A 537 -21.16 39.56 -7.27
CA ILE A 537 -20.32 38.85 -6.31
C ILE A 537 -19.96 39.82 -5.17
N LYS A 538 -20.55 39.60 -3.99
CA LYS A 538 -20.15 40.31 -2.76
C LYS A 538 -18.77 39.81 -2.31
N MET A 539 -17.94 40.67 -1.71
CA MET A 539 -16.60 40.30 -1.20
C MET A 539 -16.64 39.10 -0.24
N GLY A 540 -17.70 38.97 0.57
CA GLY A 540 -17.91 37.81 1.43
C GLY A 540 -18.11 36.49 0.67
N THR A 541 -18.71 36.52 -0.52
CA THR A 541 -18.88 35.34 -1.39
C THR A 541 -17.54 34.90 -1.97
N ILE A 542 -16.64 35.83 -2.30
CA ILE A 542 -15.26 35.52 -2.74
C ILE A 542 -14.49 34.84 -1.61
N LEU A 543 -14.59 35.37 -0.38
CA LEU A 543 -13.92 34.78 0.78
C LEU A 543 -14.42 33.35 1.04
N ILE A 544 -15.73 33.12 1.00
CA ILE A 544 -16.31 31.78 1.17
C ILE A 544 -15.87 30.83 0.05
N LEU A 545 -15.89 31.29 -1.20
CA LEU A 545 -15.42 30.49 -2.34
C LEU A 545 -13.92 30.18 -2.24
N ALA A 546 -13.09 31.13 -1.79
CA ALA A 546 -11.67 30.92 -1.58
C ALA A 546 -11.41 29.88 -0.48
N VAL A 547 -12.15 29.94 0.63
CA VAL A 547 -12.08 28.95 1.72
C VAL A 547 -12.55 27.57 1.25
N LEU A 548 -13.66 27.49 0.51
CA LEU A 548 -14.18 26.23 -0.04
C LEU A 548 -13.25 25.64 -1.10
N ALA A 549 -12.65 26.48 -1.95
CA ALA A 549 -11.66 26.06 -2.95
C ALA A 549 -10.40 25.54 -2.26
N LEU A 550 -9.89 26.24 -1.24
CA LEU A 550 -8.76 25.78 -0.44
C LEU A 550 -9.07 24.46 0.27
N ALA A 551 -10.24 24.35 0.90
CA ALA A 551 -10.70 23.10 1.53
C ALA A 551 -10.82 21.96 0.50
N GLY A 552 -11.35 22.24 -0.69
CA GLY A 552 -11.45 21.27 -1.80
C GLY A 552 -10.09 20.83 -2.32
N VAL A 553 -9.14 21.76 -2.52
CA VAL A 553 -7.76 21.47 -2.93
C VAL A 553 -7.04 20.64 -1.86
N ILE A 554 -7.19 20.99 -0.59
CA ILE A 554 -6.62 20.22 0.52
C ILE A 554 -7.29 18.83 0.59
N PHE A 555 -8.60 18.73 0.39
CA PHE A 555 -9.35 17.47 0.44
C PHE A 555 -8.94 16.52 -0.69
N VAL A 556 -8.90 17.01 -1.94
CA VAL A 556 -8.47 16.24 -3.12
C VAL A 556 -6.97 15.98 -3.08
N GLY A 557 -6.17 16.95 -2.67
CA GLY A 557 -4.71 16.81 -2.50
C GLY A 557 -4.36 15.75 -1.46
N ARG A 558 -5.10 15.68 -0.34
CA ARG A 558 -4.96 14.66 0.71
C ARG A 558 -5.74 13.37 0.45
N SER A 559 -6.30 13.19 -0.75
CA SER A 559 -6.93 11.93 -1.17
C SER A 559 -5.95 10.94 -1.82
N GLY A 560 -4.67 11.33 -1.93
CA GLY A 560 -3.55 10.47 -2.34
C GLY A 560 -2.49 10.27 -1.25
N HIS A 561 -1.57 9.34 -1.48
CA HIS A 561 -0.57 8.82 -0.52
C HIS A 561 0.60 9.76 -0.20
N THR A 562 0.58 11.02 -0.65
CA THR A 562 1.71 11.94 -0.47
C THR A 562 1.21 13.35 -0.22
N ALA A 563 0.98 13.67 1.04
CA ALA A 563 1.04 15.05 1.53
C ALA A 563 1.44 14.97 3.01
N GLY A 564 2.73 15.19 3.28
CA GLY A 564 3.36 15.21 4.61
C GLY A 564 2.87 16.34 5.51
N VAL A 565 1.55 16.45 5.67
CA VAL A 565 0.90 17.36 6.60
C VAL A 565 0.55 16.55 7.83
N PRO A 566 1.12 16.86 9.01
CA PRO A 566 0.96 16.07 10.22
C PRO A 566 -0.52 15.93 10.60
N VAL A 567 -0.84 14.74 11.11
CA VAL A 567 -2.17 14.41 11.63
C VAL A 567 -2.26 14.95 13.06
N PRO A 568 -3.32 15.67 13.44
CA PRO A 568 -3.52 16.10 14.83
C PRO A 568 -3.50 14.89 15.79
N GLY A 569 -2.79 14.98 16.92
CA GLY A 569 -2.65 13.84 17.85
C GLY A 569 -3.97 13.28 18.39
N VAL A 570 -5.04 14.10 18.43
CA VAL A 570 -6.40 13.69 18.80
C VAL A 570 -7.00 12.73 17.75
N GLU A 571 -6.72 12.96 16.46
CA GLU A 571 -7.15 12.08 15.37
C GLU A 571 -6.44 10.71 15.46
N VAL A 572 -5.16 10.69 15.81
CA VAL A 572 -4.39 9.45 16.04
C VAL A 572 -4.92 8.66 17.25
N ALA A 573 -5.31 9.33 18.33
CA ALA A 573 -5.87 8.67 19.51
C ALA A 573 -7.27 8.08 19.23
N MET A 574 -8.15 8.83 18.56
CA MET A 574 -9.47 8.34 18.15
C MET A 574 -9.36 7.17 17.16
N ARG A 575 -8.38 7.24 16.26
CA ARG A 575 -8.03 6.16 15.32
C ARG A 575 -7.69 4.87 16.06
N ARG A 576 -6.79 4.91 17.06
CA ARG A 576 -6.42 3.75 17.89
C ARG A 576 -7.63 3.18 18.64
N PHE A 577 -8.54 4.05 19.11
CA PHE A 577 -9.78 3.60 19.76
C PHE A 577 -10.72 2.88 18.78
N LEU A 578 -10.95 3.45 17.60
CA LEU A 578 -11.80 2.84 16.58
C LEU A 578 -11.21 1.53 16.02
N GLU A 579 -9.88 1.44 15.91
CA GLU A 579 -9.17 0.22 15.49
C GLU A 579 -9.29 -0.92 16.52
N ASN A 580 -9.35 -0.61 17.83
CA ASN A 580 -9.57 -1.62 18.87
C ASN A 580 -11.02 -2.10 18.97
N VAL A 581 -11.99 -1.30 18.52
CA VAL A 581 -13.43 -1.58 18.65
C VAL A 581 -14.04 -2.15 17.37
N LEU A 582 -13.53 -1.77 16.19
CA LEU A 582 -14.08 -2.15 14.88
C LEU A 582 -13.16 -3.12 14.13
N TYR A 583 -13.75 -4.08 13.40
CA TYR A 583 -13.03 -5.08 12.59
C TYR A 583 -12.21 -4.46 11.45
N ALA A 584 -12.65 -3.33 10.91
CA ALA A 584 -11.99 -2.59 9.85
C ALA A 584 -12.01 -1.09 10.16
N ARG A 585 -10.90 -0.42 9.84
CA ARG A 585 -10.67 1.01 10.02
C ARG A 585 -11.75 1.85 9.30
N PRO A 586 -12.56 2.65 10.00
CA PRO A 586 -13.51 3.55 9.35
C PRO A 586 -12.78 4.73 8.68
N ARG A 587 -13.22 5.14 7.49
CA ARG A 587 -12.68 6.32 6.81
C ARG A 587 -13.14 7.58 7.55
N GLU A 588 -12.27 8.12 8.39
CA GLU A 588 -12.54 9.24 9.32
C GLU A 588 -13.25 10.43 8.66
N LYS A 589 -12.90 10.76 7.41
CA LYS A 589 -13.48 11.88 6.64
C LYS A 589 -14.95 11.64 6.24
N GLU A 590 -15.33 10.40 5.93
CA GLU A 590 -16.70 10.04 5.56
C GLU A 590 -17.57 9.92 6.82
N PHE A 591 -17.00 9.37 7.90
CA PHE A 591 -17.64 9.25 9.22
C PHE A 591 -17.94 10.60 9.89
N LEU A 592 -16.95 11.51 9.94
CA LEU A 592 -17.09 12.78 10.68
C LEU A 592 -17.83 13.87 9.90
N ILE A 593 -17.73 13.88 8.56
CA ILE A 593 -18.25 14.98 7.73
C ILE A 593 -19.35 14.49 6.79
N GLY A 594 -19.11 13.40 6.06
CA GLY A 594 -20.02 12.90 5.03
C GLY A 594 -21.39 12.48 5.56
N HIS A 595 -21.43 11.53 6.50
CA HIS A 595 -22.69 11.04 7.05
C HIS A 595 -23.48 12.13 7.79
N PRO A 596 -22.88 12.95 8.69
CA PRO A 596 -23.60 14.03 9.36
C PRO A 596 -24.12 15.12 8.41
N ALA A 597 -23.40 15.45 7.34
CA ALA A 597 -23.85 16.42 6.33
C ALA A 597 -25.07 15.91 5.55
N SER A 598 -25.11 14.62 5.22
CA SER A 598 -26.26 14.00 4.55
C SER A 598 -27.54 14.07 5.41
N THR A 599 -27.41 13.77 6.70
CA THR A 599 -28.51 13.85 7.68
C THR A 599 -28.95 15.29 7.88
N SER A 600 -28.00 16.23 7.98
CA SER A 600 -28.27 17.67 8.13
C SER A 600 -28.98 18.28 6.92
N TRP A 601 -28.65 17.81 5.71
CA TRP A 601 -29.34 18.24 4.49
C TRP A 601 -30.78 17.73 4.45
N SER A 602 -31.02 16.48 4.87
CA SER A 602 -32.39 15.94 5.03
C SER A 602 -33.22 16.75 6.04
N LEU A 603 -32.59 17.21 7.14
CA LEU A 603 -33.18 18.11 8.14
C LEU A 603 -33.53 19.48 7.56
N ARG A 604 -32.65 20.05 6.74
CA ARG A 604 -32.86 21.39 6.16
C ARG A 604 -33.96 21.39 5.09
N CYS A 605 -34.08 20.33 4.30
CA CYS A 605 -35.16 20.17 3.33
C CYS A 605 -36.55 19.97 3.98
N THR A 606 -36.62 19.47 5.22
CA THR A 606 -37.90 19.18 5.91
C THR A 606 -38.37 20.28 6.86
N VAL A 607 -37.47 21.09 7.44
CA VAL A 607 -37.83 22.15 8.39
C VAL A 607 -38.38 23.41 7.70
N ASN A 608 -37.88 23.77 6.52
CA ASN A 608 -38.35 24.92 5.74
C ASN A 608 -39.24 24.47 4.56
N GLY A 609 -40.47 24.09 4.87
CA GLY A 609 -41.47 23.54 3.93
C GLY A 609 -41.93 24.45 2.77
N ARG A 610 -41.15 25.45 2.33
CA ARG A 610 -41.39 26.22 1.10
C ARG A 610 -40.19 27.02 0.56
N SER A 611 -39.03 27.07 1.24
CA SER A 611 -37.99 28.07 0.94
C SER A 611 -36.57 27.52 0.74
N CYS A 612 -36.42 26.23 0.42
CA CYS A 612 -35.09 25.68 0.12
C CYS A 612 -34.66 25.79 -1.36
N CYS A 613 -35.59 26.09 -2.28
CA CYS A 613 -35.29 26.08 -3.73
C CYS A 613 -35.23 27.45 -4.43
N THR A 614 -35.61 28.58 -3.80
CA THR A 614 -35.70 29.86 -4.53
C THR A 614 -35.25 31.13 -3.80
N SER A 615 -34.94 31.11 -2.49
CA SER A 615 -34.79 32.38 -1.74
C SER A 615 -33.44 32.59 -1.04
N SER A 616 -32.31 32.15 -1.61
CA SER A 616 -30.99 32.42 -1.00
C SER A 616 -30.20 33.58 -1.63
N TRP A 617 -30.78 34.34 -2.56
CA TRP A 617 -30.06 35.43 -3.23
C TRP A 617 -30.69 36.83 -3.10
N SER A 618 -31.85 36.99 -2.46
CA SER A 618 -32.59 38.27 -2.45
C SER A 618 -33.23 38.66 -1.10
N SER A 619 -32.68 38.24 0.03
CA SER A 619 -33.08 38.79 1.34
C SER A 619 -31.85 39.28 2.10
N PRO A 620 -31.82 40.54 2.59
CA PRO A 620 -30.78 41.00 3.50
C PRO A 620 -30.79 40.11 4.74
N LEU A 621 -29.60 39.76 5.23
CA LEU A 621 -29.42 39.22 6.58
C LEU A 621 -30.23 40.09 7.57
N PRO A 622 -30.98 39.51 8.53
CA PRO A 622 -31.44 40.29 9.67
C PRO A 622 -30.19 40.91 10.31
N SER A 623 -30.18 42.22 10.44
CA SER A 623 -29.11 42.96 11.10
C SER A 623 -28.81 42.34 12.47
N ALA A 624 -27.52 42.14 12.74
CA ALA A 624 -26.96 41.69 14.01
C ALA A 624 -27.10 42.77 15.11
N SER A 625 -28.29 43.36 15.27
CA SER A 625 -28.62 44.39 16.26
C SER A 625 -29.71 43.96 17.24
N ALA A 626 -30.26 42.75 17.13
CA ALA A 626 -31.31 42.23 18.01
C ALA A 626 -30.82 41.21 19.08
N LEU A 627 -29.50 41.04 19.24
CA LEU A 627 -28.90 40.15 20.25
C LEU A 627 -28.09 40.90 21.34
N TRP A 628 -28.12 42.24 21.32
CA TRP A 628 -27.54 43.10 22.35
C TRP A 628 -28.59 44.09 22.89
N SER A 629 -29.72 43.58 23.37
CA SER A 629 -30.53 44.34 24.33
C SER A 629 -29.95 44.13 25.73
N LYS A 630 -29.39 45.22 26.28
CA LYS A 630 -28.85 45.37 27.63
C LYS A 630 -29.71 44.65 28.68
N PRO A 631 -29.13 43.97 29.68
CA PRO A 631 -29.87 43.67 30.90
C PRO A 631 -30.14 44.99 31.65
N SER A 632 -31.40 45.24 32.00
CA SER A 632 -31.80 46.34 32.89
C SER A 632 -31.19 46.13 34.29
N PRO A 633 -30.80 47.21 35.01
CA PRO A 633 -30.13 47.09 36.29
C PRO A 633 -31.14 46.77 37.40
N ILE A 634 -30.90 45.70 38.15
CA ILE A 634 -31.52 45.50 39.46
C ILE A 634 -30.71 46.29 40.47
N SER A 635 -31.32 47.33 41.03
CA SER A 635 -30.82 48.02 42.22
C SER A 635 -30.92 47.09 43.43
N ALA A 636 -29.78 46.70 44.01
CA ALA A 636 -29.73 46.18 45.37
C ALA A 636 -28.75 47.04 46.19
N ARG A 637 -29.25 47.51 47.33
CA ARG A 637 -28.57 48.39 48.28
C ARG A 637 -27.32 47.74 48.87
N LEU A 638 -26.27 48.57 49.01
CA LEU A 638 -25.29 48.66 50.11
C LEU A 638 -25.16 47.47 51.07
N SER A 639 -23.97 46.85 51.12
CA SER A 639 -23.04 46.91 52.28
C SER A 639 -21.81 45.98 52.15
N SER A 640 -20.61 46.60 52.15
CA SER A 640 -19.30 46.22 52.72
C SER A 640 -18.73 44.77 52.69
N CYS A 641 -17.55 44.63 52.03
CA CYS A 641 -16.28 43.95 52.39
C CYS A 641 -16.21 42.45 52.78
N PRO A 642 -15.04 41.77 52.65
CA PRO A 642 -14.17 41.63 51.48
C PRO A 642 -13.86 40.14 51.11
N SER A 643 -13.33 39.97 49.89
CA SER A 643 -12.49 38.88 49.35
C SER A 643 -11.27 38.57 50.25
N SER A 644 -10.55 37.44 50.26
CA SER A 644 -10.39 36.27 49.38
C SER A 644 -9.32 35.34 50.03
N ALA A 645 -9.33 34.08 49.60
CA ALA A 645 -8.14 33.25 49.33
C ALA A 645 -7.25 32.73 50.47
N ALA A 646 -7.08 31.41 50.46
CA ALA A 646 -5.84 30.72 50.81
C ALA A 646 -5.58 29.75 49.63
N SER A 647 -4.59 30.05 48.77
CA SER A 647 -3.17 29.63 48.88
C SER A 647 -2.99 28.20 48.32
N THR A 648 -1.97 27.84 47.53
CA THR A 648 -0.65 28.43 47.35
C THR A 648 0.04 27.78 46.15
N ALA A 649 0.95 28.52 45.50
CA ALA A 649 2.09 27.96 44.79
C ALA A 649 3.12 27.41 45.81
N GLY A 650 3.90 26.40 45.38
CA GLY A 650 4.98 25.76 46.13
C GLY A 650 5.36 24.46 45.45
#